data_AF-A0A914YR90-F1
#
_entry.id   AF-A0A914YR90-F1
#
_cell.length_a   1.000
_cell.length_b   1.000
_cell.length_c   1.000
_cell.angle_alpha   90.00
_cell.angle_beta   90.00
_cell.angle_gamma   90.00
#
_symmetry.space_group_name_H-M   'P 1'
#
loop_
_entity.id
_entity.type
_entity.pdbx_description
1 polymer ?
#
loop_
_entity_poly.entity_id
_entity_poly.type
_entity_poly.pdbx_seq_one_letter_code
_entity_poly.pdbx_strand_id
1 'polypeptide(L)'
;MLFLDRFGIVLIVSGFLTIFCQCPYKHSQTQPLENDEEENANPPGLKPEAHFVQTTFIHRDKSDDDFKFTQITIDLINTLRQRLKVQTKVTIDNENIDCEDGGFVTCKEYPLTEAYHFFIVEDPTNGAAVYSLDRQHNTSPEKIELALLDALSRHSKHSLMPYASEKCEHEVGFVRELTPKDLAKFMRENQKTSANTAKASPSSIYTRSPTELNLINEQIIEMRVLEEPKIEVDDALKPFSGDELNNALENEEKYVFVLFWTRVNSPSLHALHLWKQAAEKLSKNENVLLGSVGCHDEGDVCRAFGITHHDKHTIFAYKNGQKLTAQFNIRDAEFYVEWVRMVAAGPMLKVETEEKLKDARKGFLDGFLDMGQRTAVTVGIFQSEVSKEFKSFNKIATILYGRYHFVYSIKSMAPPSLTTFRPYEKMRRLDYNGDFDIPSLIKHITQGSNPTVLNLGEGFTSDIVYHSPKDLILLIHNEDRDRKTEFFDLAAKKENSIHYNFGHIDRHVPFSFFLSSFLAATLKLDKFFNAIELNIDAVPLLCLFTSKQARCLKNVKKITQKIFENGFENEKEEKEEEAIIIELSHKKPHPLKTIQLEHINSIFGEQDIELLPDPIIAKLPQNYGHQNVHSWDFAGDKESAGGAAGGCPMMAHLNPQLKDEL
;
A
#
# COMPACT_ATOMS: atom_id res chain seq x y z
N MET A 1 -32.56 -14.09 -73.86
CA MET A 1 -31.48 -14.31 -74.84
C MET A 1 -30.29 -14.85 -74.05
N LEU A 2 -30.19 -16.18 -73.92
CA LEU A 2 -29.32 -17.09 -74.70
C LEU A 2 -27.83 -16.87 -74.32
N PHE A 3 -26.99 -17.84 -73.90
CA PHE A 3 -27.09 -19.30 -73.81
C PHE A 3 -25.82 -19.84 -73.08
N LEU A 4 -25.99 -20.93 -72.32
CA LEU A 4 -25.12 -22.14 -72.18
C LEU A 4 -23.61 -22.03 -71.84
N ASP A 5 -23.17 -22.59 -70.70
CA ASP A 5 -22.76 -24.01 -70.45
C ASP A 5 -21.40 -24.40 -71.06
N ARG A 6 -20.47 -24.89 -70.21
CA ARG A 6 -20.04 -26.30 -70.22
C ARG A 6 -19.07 -26.68 -69.10
N PHE A 7 -19.41 -27.80 -68.49
CA PHE A 7 -18.62 -28.68 -67.62
C PHE A 7 -17.33 -29.20 -68.28
N GLY A 8 -16.31 -29.44 -67.46
CA GLY A 8 -15.11 -30.22 -67.78
C GLY A 8 -14.53 -30.87 -66.51
N ILE A 9 -14.60 -32.20 -66.47
CA ILE A 9 -14.33 -33.14 -65.36
C ILE A 9 -12.82 -33.43 -65.19
N VAL A 10 -12.37 -33.44 -63.93
CA VAL A 10 -11.40 -34.34 -63.22
C VAL A 10 -10.09 -34.76 -63.91
N LEU A 11 -8.96 -34.54 -63.21
CA LEU A 11 -7.94 -35.58 -62.98
C LEU A 11 -7.04 -35.27 -61.76
N ILE A 12 -6.85 -36.32 -60.98
CA ILE A 12 -6.07 -36.47 -59.74
C ILE A 12 -4.59 -36.73 -60.10
N VAL A 13 -3.66 -36.45 -59.17
CA VAL A 13 -2.52 -37.32 -58.74
C VAL A 13 -1.24 -36.53 -58.37
N SER A 14 -0.96 -36.53 -57.06
CA SER A 14 0.32 -36.65 -56.30
C SER A 14 1.58 -35.86 -56.63
N GLY A 15 2.30 -35.41 -55.57
CA GLY A 15 3.78 -35.37 -55.58
C GLY A 15 4.47 -34.38 -54.63
N PHE A 16 4.74 -34.81 -53.39
CA PHE A 16 5.94 -34.64 -52.53
C PHE A 16 7.02 -33.53 -52.70
N LEU A 17 7.56 -33.14 -51.52
CA LEU A 17 8.90 -32.61 -51.14
C LEU A 17 9.14 -31.09 -51.35
N THR A 18 9.12 -30.26 -50.28
CA THR A 18 10.20 -29.91 -49.31
C THR A 18 11.48 -29.28 -49.90
N ILE A 19 11.83 -28.05 -49.48
CA ILE A 19 13.00 -27.66 -48.64
C ILE A 19 13.33 -26.15 -48.79
N PHE A 20 13.26 -25.46 -47.63
CA PHE A 20 14.10 -24.40 -47.02
C PHE A 20 14.70 -23.20 -47.79
N CYS A 21 14.57 -22.01 -47.15
CA CYS A 21 15.67 -21.17 -46.63
C CYS A 21 15.06 -20.04 -45.74
N GLN A 22 15.29 -19.99 -44.42
CA GLN A 22 16.44 -19.48 -43.64
C GLN A 22 16.29 -18.00 -43.21
N CYS A 23 16.27 -17.77 -41.89
CA CYS A 23 16.79 -16.55 -41.24
C CYS A 23 17.98 -16.98 -40.35
N PRO A 24 19.09 -16.23 -40.30
CA PRO A 24 20.38 -16.74 -39.83
C PRO A 24 20.58 -16.58 -38.32
N TYR A 25 21.10 -17.65 -37.72
CA TYR A 25 21.73 -17.68 -36.40
C TYR A 25 23.25 -17.62 -36.60
N LYS A 26 23.97 -16.78 -35.85
CA LYS A 26 25.44 -16.76 -35.85
C LYS A 26 25.96 -17.36 -34.55
N HIS A 27 26.67 -18.46 -34.71
CA HIS A 27 27.34 -19.28 -33.70
C HIS A 27 28.44 -18.55 -32.92
N SER A 28 28.63 -18.99 -31.68
CA SER A 28 29.96 -19.26 -31.11
C SER A 28 29.93 -20.70 -30.55
N GLN A 29 30.80 -21.57 -31.09
CA GLN A 29 31.07 -22.93 -30.62
C GLN A 29 32.50 -22.98 -30.08
N THR A 30 32.70 -23.73 -28.99
CA THR A 30 33.80 -24.68 -28.71
C THR A 30 33.59 -25.21 -27.30
N GLN A 31 33.68 -26.49 -26.91
CA GLN A 31 33.66 -27.84 -27.51
C GLN A 31 33.47 -28.82 -26.30
N PRO A 32 33.09 -30.09 -26.50
CA PRO A 32 32.59 -31.00 -25.46
C PRO A 32 33.66 -31.97 -24.91
N LEU A 33 33.36 -32.61 -23.77
CA LEU A 33 33.89 -33.94 -23.43
C LEU A 33 32.77 -34.80 -22.84
N GLU A 34 32.60 -35.96 -23.49
CA GLU A 34 31.68 -37.06 -23.23
C GLU A 34 31.95 -37.76 -21.89
N ASN A 35 30.90 -38.28 -21.26
CA ASN A 35 30.73 -39.74 -21.15
C ASN A 35 29.34 -40.07 -20.59
N ASP A 36 28.65 -40.92 -21.34
CA ASP A 36 27.39 -41.58 -21.03
C ASP A 36 27.53 -42.50 -19.82
N GLU A 37 26.49 -42.56 -18.97
CA GLU A 37 25.88 -43.84 -18.58
C GLU A 37 24.35 -43.68 -18.60
N GLU A 38 23.74 -44.41 -19.54
CA GLU A 38 22.30 -44.58 -19.73
C GLU A 38 21.70 -45.37 -18.56
N GLU A 39 20.56 -44.93 -18.03
CA GLU A 39 19.46 -45.88 -17.74
C GLU A 39 18.09 -45.17 -17.68
N ASN A 40 17.16 -45.75 -18.44
CA ASN A 40 15.71 -45.50 -18.52
C ASN A 40 15.21 -44.32 -19.37
N ALA A 41 15.13 -44.65 -20.66
CA ALA A 41 14.36 -43.95 -21.69
C ALA A 41 12.87 -43.83 -21.34
N ASN A 42 12.41 -42.59 -21.10
CA ASN A 42 11.04 -42.17 -21.35
C ASN A 42 10.99 -41.42 -22.69
N PRO A 43 9.94 -41.59 -23.52
CA PRO A 43 9.84 -40.94 -24.84
C PRO A 43 9.84 -39.41 -24.73
N PRO A 44 10.22 -38.67 -25.80
CA PRO A 44 10.36 -37.21 -25.75
C PRO A 44 8.98 -36.54 -25.77
N GLY A 45 8.31 -36.50 -24.62
CA GLY A 45 7.26 -35.52 -24.35
C GLY A 45 7.93 -34.24 -23.87
N LEU A 46 7.64 -33.10 -24.51
CA LEU A 46 8.15 -31.78 -24.14
C LEU A 46 8.24 -31.62 -22.61
N LYS A 47 9.44 -31.39 -22.07
CA LYS A 47 9.59 -30.96 -20.69
C LYS A 47 8.72 -29.69 -20.52
N PRO A 48 7.71 -29.68 -19.64
CA PRO A 48 6.86 -28.50 -19.46
C PRO A 48 7.73 -27.31 -19.01
N GLU A 49 7.47 -26.14 -19.58
CA GLU A 49 8.01 -24.89 -19.06
C GLU A 49 7.49 -24.67 -17.64
N ALA A 50 8.34 -24.12 -16.76
CA ALA A 50 7.91 -23.77 -15.41
C ALA A 50 6.75 -22.78 -15.49
N HIS A 51 5.67 -23.06 -14.75
CA HIS A 51 4.45 -22.26 -14.75
C HIS A 51 4.06 -21.96 -13.31
N PHE A 52 3.72 -20.71 -13.04
CA PHE A 52 3.35 -20.25 -11.70
C PHE A 52 1.85 -19.99 -11.67
N VAL A 53 1.19 -20.51 -10.64
CA VAL A 53 -0.25 -20.32 -10.42
C VAL A 53 -0.44 -19.84 -8.99
N GLN A 54 -1.03 -18.67 -8.83
CA GLN A 54 -1.42 -18.16 -7.53
C GLN A 54 -2.85 -18.64 -7.22
N THR A 55 -3.07 -19.12 -6.01
CA THR A 55 -4.36 -19.63 -5.58
C THR A 55 -4.72 -19.11 -4.20
N THR A 56 -6.01 -18.95 -3.95
CA THR A 56 -6.53 -18.59 -2.64
C THR A 56 -7.70 -19.50 -2.31
N PHE A 57 -7.58 -20.31 -1.25
CA PHE A 57 -8.68 -21.07 -0.71
C PHE A 57 -9.38 -20.25 0.38
N ILE A 58 -10.60 -19.80 0.10
CA ILE A 58 -11.40 -18.97 1.00
C ILE A 58 -12.62 -19.75 1.49
N HIS A 59 -12.79 -19.82 2.81
CA HIS A 59 -13.85 -20.65 3.40
C HIS A 59 -14.57 -19.94 4.55
N ARG A 60 -15.82 -20.32 4.78
CA ARG A 60 -16.61 -19.92 5.95
C ARG A 60 -17.30 -21.17 6.48
N ASP A 61 -16.84 -21.65 7.63
CA ASP A 61 -17.39 -22.85 8.24
C ASP A 61 -18.58 -22.48 9.17
N LYS A 62 -19.61 -23.32 9.21
CA LYS A 62 -20.78 -23.13 10.09
C LYS A 62 -21.11 -24.36 10.93
N SER A 63 -20.48 -25.48 10.62
CA SER A 63 -20.62 -26.74 11.32
C SER A 63 -19.28 -27.46 11.42
N ASP A 64 -19.16 -28.38 12.37
CA ASP A 64 -17.96 -29.21 12.54
C ASP A 64 -17.60 -29.99 11.27
N ASP A 65 -18.60 -30.31 10.43
CA ASP A 65 -18.36 -31.00 9.17
C ASP A 65 -17.78 -30.08 8.08
N ASP A 66 -18.13 -28.79 8.11
CA ASP A 66 -17.52 -27.80 7.22
C ASP A 66 -16.05 -27.59 7.61
N PHE A 67 -15.78 -27.47 8.92
CA PHE A 67 -14.40 -27.37 9.44
C PHE A 67 -13.55 -28.59 9.06
N LYS A 68 -14.08 -29.82 9.18
CA LYS A 68 -13.37 -31.04 8.75
C LYS A 68 -13.08 -31.03 7.25
N PHE A 69 -14.05 -30.61 6.44
CA PHE A 69 -13.89 -30.50 4.99
C PHE A 69 -12.80 -29.49 4.62
N THR A 70 -12.78 -28.34 5.28
CA THR A 70 -11.73 -27.31 5.16
C THR A 70 -10.35 -27.89 5.46
N GLN A 71 -10.17 -28.60 6.59
CA GLN A 71 -8.87 -29.17 6.95
C GLN A 71 -8.37 -30.18 5.91
N ILE A 72 -9.25 -31.08 5.45
CA ILE A 72 -8.91 -32.04 4.39
C ILE A 72 -8.50 -31.32 3.10
N THR A 73 -9.21 -30.24 2.74
CA THR A 73 -8.93 -29.46 1.53
C THR A 73 -7.56 -28.77 1.63
N ILE A 74 -7.23 -28.14 2.76
CA ILE A 74 -5.94 -27.50 3.01
C ILE A 74 -4.79 -28.51 2.93
N ASP A 75 -4.94 -29.68 3.55
CA ASP A 75 -3.93 -30.74 3.52
C ASP A 75 -3.68 -31.25 2.09
N LEU A 76 -4.76 -31.41 1.31
CA LEU A 76 -4.68 -31.81 -0.09
C LEU A 76 -4.01 -30.74 -0.96
N ILE A 77 -4.35 -29.46 -0.78
CA ILE A 77 -3.68 -28.36 -1.48
C ILE A 77 -2.17 -28.41 -1.20
N ASN A 78 -1.76 -28.52 0.06
CA ASN A 78 -0.33 -28.60 0.43
C ASN A 78 0.37 -29.81 -0.20
N THR A 79 -0.30 -30.96 -0.24
CA THR A 79 0.21 -32.17 -0.89
C THR A 79 0.36 -32.00 -2.39
N LEU A 80 -0.65 -31.42 -3.05
CA LEU A 80 -0.64 -31.16 -4.49
C LEU A 80 0.43 -30.13 -4.88
N ARG A 81 0.64 -29.08 -4.07
CA ARG A 81 1.72 -28.09 -4.28
C ARG A 81 3.08 -28.77 -4.42
N GLN A 82 3.41 -29.66 -3.48
CA GLN A 82 4.68 -30.39 -3.51
C GLN A 82 4.76 -31.35 -4.69
N ARG A 83 3.67 -32.10 -4.94
CA ARG A 83 3.64 -33.10 -6.02
C ARG A 83 3.79 -32.46 -7.40
N LEU A 84 3.02 -31.42 -7.68
CA LEU A 84 3.04 -30.73 -8.97
C LEU A 84 4.35 -29.96 -9.19
N LYS A 85 4.94 -29.38 -8.14
CA LYS A 85 6.28 -28.78 -8.23
C LYS A 85 7.33 -29.77 -8.71
N VAL A 86 7.29 -31.01 -8.21
CA VAL A 86 8.24 -32.07 -8.57
C VAL A 86 7.93 -32.70 -9.93
N GLN A 87 6.66 -33.02 -10.18
CA GLN A 87 6.26 -33.83 -11.34
C GLN A 87 5.96 -33.02 -12.60
N THR A 88 5.51 -31.76 -12.45
CA THR A 88 5.04 -30.93 -13.58
C THR A 88 5.74 -29.59 -13.70
N LYS A 89 6.62 -29.24 -12.75
CA LYS A 89 7.25 -27.91 -12.61
C LYS A 89 6.23 -26.76 -12.48
N VAL A 90 5.00 -27.08 -12.06
CA VAL A 90 4.00 -26.07 -11.73
C VAL A 90 4.21 -25.68 -10.27
N THR A 91 4.53 -24.41 -10.04
CA THR A 91 4.63 -23.85 -8.69
C THR A 91 3.28 -23.23 -8.34
N ILE A 92 2.64 -23.79 -7.31
CA ILE A 92 1.40 -23.24 -6.76
C ILE A 92 1.72 -22.47 -5.49
N ASP A 93 1.44 -21.19 -5.50
CA ASP A 93 1.45 -20.36 -4.30
C ASP A 93 0.02 -20.22 -3.77
N ASN A 94 -0.23 -20.73 -2.57
CA ASN A 94 -1.59 -20.82 -2.03
C ASN A 94 -1.73 -20.05 -0.72
N GLU A 95 -2.72 -19.15 -0.70
CA GLU A 95 -3.21 -18.47 0.49
C GLU A 95 -4.48 -19.19 1.02
N ASN A 96 -4.61 -19.33 2.35
CA ASN A 96 -5.83 -19.85 2.97
C ASN A 96 -6.49 -18.72 3.78
N ILE A 97 -7.74 -18.40 3.47
CA ILE A 97 -8.51 -17.31 4.09
C ILE A 97 -9.73 -17.89 4.82
N ASP A 98 -9.75 -17.73 6.14
CA ASP A 98 -10.90 -18.05 6.98
C ASP A 98 -11.83 -16.83 7.12
N CYS A 99 -13.10 -17.03 6.76
CA CYS A 99 -14.14 -16.03 6.74
C CYS A 99 -15.25 -16.27 7.78
N GLU A 100 -15.09 -17.15 8.77
CA GLU A 100 -16.09 -17.34 9.85
C GLU A 100 -16.46 -16.01 10.53
N ASP A 101 -15.45 -15.21 10.86
CA ASP A 101 -15.58 -13.92 11.58
C ASP A 101 -15.59 -12.69 10.64
N GLY A 102 -15.50 -12.89 9.31
CA GLY A 102 -15.56 -11.81 8.32
C GLY A 102 -14.36 -10.86 8.31
N GLY A 103 -13.22 -11.31 8.84
CA GLY A 103 -12.03 -10.49 9.08
C GLY A 103 -11.26 -10.03 7.84
N PHE A 104 -11.35 -10.75 6.70
CA PHE A 104 -10.71 -10.34 5.45
C PHE A 104 -11.67 -9.55 4.56
N VAL A 105 -11.18 -8.51 3.88
CA VAL A 105 -12.02 -7.67 3.01
C VAL A 105 -12.64 -8.46 1.86
N THR A 106 -11.92 -9.46 1.34
CA THR A 106 -12.43 -10.41 0.35
C THR A 106 -13.61 -11.22 0.87
N CYS A 107 -13.71 -11.52 2.18
CA CYS A 107 -14.85 -12.22 2.76
C CYS A 107 -16.17 -11.45 2.62
N LYS A 108 -16.13 -10.10 2.54
CA LYS A 108 -17.32 -9.25 2.37
C LYS A 108 -17.90 -9.33 0.96
N GLU A 109 -17.14 -9.86 0.01
CA GLU A 109 -17.60 -10.08 -1.36
C GLU A 109 -18.46 -11.35 -1.47
N TYR A 110 -18.29 -12.31 -0.55
CA TYR A 110 -18.93 -13.62 -0.53
C TYR A 110 -20.09 -13.70 0.50
N PRO A 111 -20.90 -14.77 0.52
CA PRO A 111 -22.06 -14.87 1.42
C PRO A 111 -21.73 -14.63 2.91
N LEU A 112 -22.38 -13.65 3.56
CA LEU A 112 -22.08 -13.31 4.96
C LEU A 112 -22.67 -14.28 5.99
N THR A 113 -23.70 -15.05 5.60
CA THR A 113 -24.50 -15.86 6.53
C THR A 113 -24.36 -17.36 6.31
N GLU A 114 -24.12 -17.79 5.07
CA GLU A 114 -24.06 -19.20 4.67
C GLU A 114 -22.62 -19.73 4.75
N ALA A 115 -22.47 -21.05 4.88
CA ALA A 115 -21.17 -21.69 4.74
C ALA A 115 -20.75 -21.74 3.27
N TYR A 116 -19.45 -21.62 3.01
CA TYR A 116 -18.91 -21.75 1.66
C TYR A 116 -17.45 -22.19 1.67
N HIS A 117 -17.03 -22.81 0.57
CA HIS A 117 -15.65 -23.19 0.30
C HIS A 117 -15.36 -22.83 -1.15
N PHE A 118 -14.59 -21.76 -1.35
CA PHE A 118 -14.21 -21.30 -2.68
C PHE A 118 -12.71 -21.44 -2.89
N PHE A 119 -12.34 -21.87 -4.09
CA PHE A 119 -10.97 -21.97 -4.54
C PHE A 119 -10.77 -20.98 -5.68
N ILE A 120 -9.97 -19.96 -5.44
CA ILE A 120 -9.68 -18.90 -6.38
C ILE A 120 -8.37 -19.25 -7.07
N VAL A 121 -8.34 -19.18 -8.39
CA VAL A 121 -7.14 -19.42 -9.19
C VAL A 121 -6.85 -18.19 -10.01
N GLU A 122 -5.69 -17.58 -9.81
CA GLU A 122 -5.24 -16.39 -10.50
C GLU A 122 -4.28 -16.77 -11.63
N ASP A 123 -4.70 -16.49 -12.86
CA ASP A 123 -3.91 -16.71 -14.07
C ASP A 123 -3.56 -15.35 -14.70
N PRO A 124 -2.27 -15.04 -14.95
CA PRO A 124 -1.87 -13.80 -15.61
C PRO A 124 -2.46 -13.64 -17.02
N THR A 125 -2.90 -14.72 -17.65
CA THR A 125 -3.47 -14.73 -19.01
C THR A 125 -4.99 -14.54 -19.03
N ASN A 126 -5.71 -15.17 -18.10
CA ASN A 126 -7.18 -15.23 -18.08
C ASN A 126 -7.83 -14.46 -16.92
N GLY A 127 -7.03 -13.88 -16.02
CA GLY A 127 -7.50 -13.25 -14.78
C GLY A 127 -7.80 -14.28 -13.68
N ALA A 128 -8.36 -13.81 -12.57
CA ALA A 128 -8.78 -14.67 -11.47
C ALA A 128 -10.06 -15.44 -11.83
N ALA A 129 -10.21 -16.71 -11.46
CA ALA A 129 -11.49 -17.43 -11.52
C ALA A 129 -11.84 -17.96 -10.13
N VAL A 130 -13.12 -17.92 -9.78
CA VAL A 130 -13.60 -18.38 -8.47
C VAL A 130 -14.36 -19.69 -8.64
N TYR A 131 -13.87 -20.75 -8.01
CA TYR A 131 -14.47 -22.07 -8.06
C TYR A 131 -15.15 -22.43 -6.74
N SER A 132 -16.31 -23.06 -6.81
CA SER A 132 -17.02 -23.61 -5.66
C SER A 132 -16.68 -25.08 -5.47
N LEU A 133 -16.19 -25.41 -4.27
CA LEU A 133 -15.92 -26.75 -3.79
C LEU A 133 -17.05 -27.17 -2.85
N ASP A 134 -18.09 -27.76 -3.40
CA ASP A 134 -19.26 -28.13 -2.60
C ASP A 134 -19.00 -29.43 -1.80
N ARG A 135 -19.04 -29.33 -0.47
CA ARG A 135 -18.91 -30.45 0.46
C ARG A 135 -19.93 -31.57 0.19
N GLN A 136 -21.14 -31.23 -0.25
CA GLN A 136 -22.18 -32.24 -0.51
C GLN A 136 -21.81 -33.16 -1.68
N HIS A 137 -21.02 -32.65 -2.62
CA HIS A 137 -20.60 -33.36 -3.82
C HIS A 137 -19.18 -33.95 -3.69
N ASN A 138 -18.33 -33.37 -2.84
CA ASN A 138 -16.97 -33.80 -2.59
C ASN A 138 -16.82 -34.49 -1.21
N THR A 139 -17.47 -35.64 -1.05
CA THR A 139 -17.60 -36.32 0.25
C THR A 139 -16.36 -37.08 0.74
N SER A 140 -15.32 -37.21 -0.10
CA SER A 140 -14.08 -37.91 0.22
C SER A 140 -12.85 -37.12 -0.21
N PRO A 141 -11.68 -37.33 0.42
CA PRO A 141 -10.44 -36.67 0.06
C PRO A 141 -10.07 -36.84 -1.43
N GLU A 142 -10.33 -38.02 -2.00
CA GLU A 142 -10.02 -38.33 -3.40
C GLU A 142 -10.85 -37.46 -4.37
N LYS A 143 -12.12 -37.21 -4.04
CA LYS A 143 -12.99 -36.31 -4.82
C LYS A 143 -12.54 -34.86 -4.72
N ILE A 144 -12.14 -34.41 -3.52
CA ILE A 144 -11.61 -33.06 -3.31
C ILE A 144 -10.32 -32.87 -4.11
N GLU A 145 -9.42 -33.86 -4.09
CA GLU A 145 -8.17 -33.85 -4.86
C GLU A 145 -8.44 -33.68 -6.36
N LEU A 146 -9.37 -34.46 -6.92
CA LEU A 146 -9.75 -34.37 -8.32
C LEU A 146 -10.44 -33.03 -8.66
N ALA A 147 -11.24 -32.48 -7.75
CA ALA A 147 -11.89 -31.18 -7.94
C ALA A 147 -10.86 -30.04 -8.00
N LEU A 148 -9.84 -30.08 -7.14
CA LEU A 148 -8.73 -29.12 -7.14
C LEU A 148 -7.89 -29.25 -8.42
N LEU A 149 -7.55 -30.48 -8.83
CA LEU A 149 -6.81 -30.72 -10.06
C LEU A 149 -7.57 -30.28 -11.31
N ASP A 150 -8.90 -30.45 -11.35
CA ASP A 150 -9.72 -29.95 -12.45
C ASP A 150 -9.70 -28.41 -12.52
N ALA A 151 -9.87 -27.73 -11.38
CA ALA A 151 -9.75 -26.27 -11.33
C ALA A 151 -8.37 -25.78 -11.81
N LEU A 152 -7.29 -26.36 -11.29
CA LEU A 152 -5.93 -26.00 -11.67
C LEU A 152 -5.61 -26.32 -13.13
N SER A 153 -6.18 -27.40 -13.68
CA SER A 153 -6.02 -27.80 -15.09
C SER A 153 -6.56 -26.74 -16.04
N ARG A 154 -7.63 -26.03 -15.66
CA ARG A 154 -8.23 -24.95 -16.49
C ARG A 154 -7.34 -23.71 -16.59
N HIS A 155 -6.39 -23.55 -15.68
CA HIS A 155 -5.44 -22.43 -15.61
C HIS A 155 -3.99 -22.87 -15.86
N SER A 156 -3.80 -24.09 -16.37
CA SER A 156 -2.49 -24.66 -16.69
C SER A 156 -2.39 -24.93 -18.19
N LYS A 157 -1.17 -24.86 -18.75
CA LYS A 157 -0.92 -25.17 -20.17
C LYS A 157 -1.31 -26.60 -20.55
N HIS A 158 -1.31 -27.51 -19.57
CA HIS A 158 -1.67 -28.92 -19.73
C HIS A 158 -2.56 -29.38 -18.58
N SER A 159 -3.36 -30.41 -18.85
CA SER A 159 -4.20 -31.03 -17.81
C SER A 159 -3.33 -31.61 -16.69
N LEU A 160 -3.70 -31.29 -15.45
CA LEU A 160 -3.05 -31.80 -14.23
C LEU A 160 -3.75 -33.04 -13.67
N MET A 161 -4.87 -33.45 -14.26
CA MET A 161 -5.62 -34.65 -13.87
C MET A 161 -4.77 -35.94 -13.83
N PRO A 162 -3.80 -36.18 -14.74
CA PRO A 162 -2.95 -37.38 -14.68
C PRO A 162 -2.04 -37.48 -13.44
N TYR A 163 -1.90 -36.41 -12.67
CA TYR A 163 -1.06 -36.36 -11.46
C TYR A 163 -1.86 -36.55 -10.16
N ALA A 164 -3.12 -36.97 -10.29
CA ALA A 164 -3.94 -37.41 -9.17
C ALA A 164 -3.30 -38.61 -8.47
N SER A 165 -3.57 -38.75 -7.16
CA SER A 165 -3.08 -39.90 -6.40
C SER A 165 -3.67 -41.20 -6.93
N GLU A 166 -2.96 -42.32 -6.76
CA GLU A 166 -3.44 -43.65 -7.19
C GLU A 166 -4.80 -44.02 -6.58
N LYS A 167 -5.16 -43.39 -5.44
CA LYS A 167 -6.45 -43.58 -4.77
C LYS A 167 -7.62 -42.93 -5.53
N CYS A 168 -7.36 -42.06 -6.49
CA CYS A 168 -8.38 -41.31 -7.24
C CYS A 168 -8.89 -42.01 -8.51
N GLU A 169 -8.37 -43.20 -8.87
CA GLU A 169 -8.58 -43.85 -10.18
C GLU A 169 -10.06 -44.11 -10.55
N HIS A 170 -10.95 -44.19 -9.56
CA HIS A 170 -12.39 -44.45 -9.75
C HIS A 170 -13.32 -43.38 -9.19
N GLU A 171 -12.77 -42.24 -8.78
CA GLU A 171 -13.53 -41.15 -8.19
C GLU A 171 -13.74 -40.00 -9.17
N VAL A 172 -14.72 -39.14 -8.89
CA VAL A 172 -14.96 -37.92 -9.66
C VAL A 172 -15.13 -36.76 -8.68
N GLY A 173 -14.25 -35.78 -8.80
CA GLY A 173 -14.36 -34.52 -8.09
C GLY A 173 -15.34 -33.57 -8.75
N PHE A 174 -16.07 -32.79 -7.95
CA PHE A 174 -16.98 -31.78 -8.45
C PHE A 174 -16.46 -30.38 -8.16
N VAL A 175 -16.26 -29.60 -9.21
CA VAL A 175 -15.88 -28.19 -9.11
C VAL A 175 -16.70 -27.35 -10.08
N ARG A 176 -17.22 -26.22 -9.59
CA ARG A 176 -18.05 -25.30 -10.38
C ARG A 176 -17.50 -23.89 -10.35
N GLU A 177 -17.17 -23.35 -11.51
CA GLU A 177 -16.83 -21.93 -11.64
C GLU A 177 -18.06 -21.05 -11.37
N LEU A 178 -17.88 -20.03 -10.52
CA LEU A 178 -18.91 -19.06 -10.20
C LEU A 178 -19.03 -18.04 -11.34
N THR A 179 -20.26 -17.81 -11.79
CA THR A 179 -20.51 -16.84 -12.86
C THR A 179 -20.51 -15.41 -12.31
N PRO A 180 -20.28 -14.38 -13.15
CA PRO A 180 -20.43 -12.98 -12.72
C PRO A 180 -21.81 -12.65 -12.14
N LYS A 181 -22.86 -13.38 -12.55
CA LYS A 181 -24.21 -13.26 -11.99
C LYS A 181 -24.29 -13.78 -10.55
N ASP A 182 -23.60 -14.87 -10.24
CA ASP A 182 -23.53 -15.44 -8.88
C ASP A 182 -22.80 -14.46 -7.95
N LEU A 183 -21.66 -13.93 -8.40
CA LEU A 183 -20.87 -12.94 -7.67
C LEU A 183 -21.67 -11.65 -7.40
N ALA A 184 -22.35 -11.12 -8.42
CA ALA A 184 -23.21 -9.94 -8.28
C ALA A 184 -24.41 -10.18 -7.35
N LYS A 185 -24.90 -11.42 -7.25
CA LYS A 185 -25.98 -11.78 -6.32
C LYS A 185 -25.50 -11.66 -4.87
N PHE A 186 -24.33 -12.20 -4.54
CA PHE A 186 -23.74 -12.09 -3.19
C PHE A 186 -23.56 -10.63 -2.76
N MET A 187 -23.06 -9.77 -3.65
CA MET A 187 -22.92 -8.33 -3.35
C MET A 187 -24.25 -7.66 -3.00
N ARG A 188 -25.32 -7.95 -3.75
CA ARG A 188 -26.66 -7.38 -3.49
C ARG A 188 -27.25 -7.87 -2.18
N GLU A 189 -27.02 -9.12 -1.82
CA GLU A 189 -27.46 -9.71 -0.56
C GLU A 189 -26.69 -9.12 0.63
N ASN A 190 -25.38 -8.93 0.47
CA ASN A 190 -24.53 -8.32 1.49
C ASN A 190 -24.89 -6.85 1.75
N GLN A 191 -25.16 -6.07 0.71
CA GLN A 191 -25.60 -4.67 0.83
C GLN A 191 -26.92 -4.52 1.62
N LYS A 192 -27.87 -5.45 1.43
CA LYS A 192 -29.13 -5.46 2.19
C LYS A 192 -28.90 -5.78 3.67
N THR A 193 -27.95 -6.65 3.98
CA THR A 193 -27.58 -7.03 5.35
C THR A 193 -26.85 -5.89 6.07
N SER A 194 -25.97 -5.16 5.38
CA SER A 194 -25.25 -3.99 5.93
C SER A 194 -26.14 -2.77 6.18
N ALA A 195 -27.20 -2.57 5.37
CA ALA A 195 -28.15 -1.47 5.57
C ALA A 195 -28.94 -1.59 6.89
N ASN A 196 -29.15 -2.82 7.39
CA ASN A 196 -29.86 -3.07 8.65
C ASN A 196 -28.96 -2.94 9.90
N THR A 197 -27.63 -2.96 9.74
CA THR A 197 -26.64 -2.84 10.83
C THR A 197 -26.01 -1.44 10.94
N ALA A 198 -26.33 -0.51 10.03
CA ALA A 198 -25.78 0.84 9.93
C ALA A 198 -26.18 1.84 11.04
N LYS A 199 -26.47 1.38 12.27
CA LYS A 199 -26.60 2.26 13.46
C LYS A 199 -25.30 2.41 14.25
N ALA A 200 -24.24 1.68 13.91
CA ALA A 200 -22.89 1.97 14.38
C ALA A 200 -22.19 2.84 13.32
N SER A 201 -21.85 4.07 13.68
CA SER A 201 -21.03 4.95 12.84
C SER A 201 -19.74 4.24 12.45
N PRO A 202 -19.33 4.20 11.16
CA PRO A 202 -18.02 3.69 10.80
C PRO A 202 -16.97 4.52 11.55
N SER A 203 -16.14 3.83 12.36
CA SER A 203 -15.04 4.47 13.06
C SER A 203 -14.08 5.03 12.02
N SER A 204 -13.89 6.35 11.98
CA SER A 204 -12.87 6.98 11.15
C SER A 204 -11.49 6.59 11.68
N ILE A 205 -10.93 5.52 11.14
CA ILE A 205 -9.51 5.21 11.28
C ILE A 205 -8.77 6.30 10.52
N TYR A 206 -7.84 6.97 11.20
CA TYR A 206 -6.99 7.93 10.52
C TYR A 206 -5.99 7.15 9.67
N THR A 207 -6.06 7.30 8.35
CA THR A 207 -5.35 6.42 7.41
C THR A 207 -3.87 6.72 7.32
N ARG A 208 -3.42 7.93 7.70
CA ARG A 208 -2.04 8.41 7.56
C ARG A 208 -1.28 8.42 8.88
N SER A 209 -0.01 8.00 8.82
CA SER A 209 0.92 8.07 9.95
C SER A 209 1.57 9.46 10.07
N PRO A 210 2.26 9.75 11.18
CA PRO A 210 2.98 11.01 11.35
C PRO A 210 4.09 11.26 10.32
N THR A 211 4.60 10.21 9.65
CA THR A 211 5.63 10.31 8.61
C THR A 211 5.05 10.58 7.21
N GLU A 212 3.72 10.47 7.06
CA GLU A 212 2.99 10.57 5.80
C GLU A 212 2.11 11.84 5.73
N LEU A 213 2.45 12.88 6.50
CA LEU A 213 1.66 14.11 6.58
C LEU A 213 1.98 15.11 5.46
N ASN A 214 3.09 14.91 4.75
CA ASN A 214 3.59 15.78 3.69
C ASN A 214 4.05 15.01 2.45
N LEU A 215 3.28 14.02 2.03
CA LEU A 215 3.55 13.28 0.80
C LEU A 215 3.45 14.18 -0.44
N ILE A 216 4.22 13.85 -1.47
CA ILE A 216 4.15 14.49 -2.77
C ILE A 216 2.80 14.21 -3.43
N ASN A 217 2.25 15.21 -4.09
CA ASN A 217 1.09 15.05 -4.94
C ASN A 217 1.49 14.42 -6.28
N GLU A 218 1.13 13.16 -6.49
CA GLU A 218 1.45 12.38 -7.70
C GLU A 218 1.00 13.06 -9.00
N GLN A 219 -0.15 13.75 -8.98
CA GLN A 219 -0.65 14.47 -10.16
C GLN A 219 0.29 15.60 -10.62
N ILE A 220 1.02 16.21 -9.68
CA ILE A 220 1.95 17.29 -10.02
C ILE A 220 3.23 16.69 -10.64
N ILE A 221 3.73 15.57 -10.11
CA ILE A 221 4.92 14.90 -10.67
C ILE A 221 4.65 14.20 -12.00
N GLU A 222 3.42 13.72 -12.26
CA GLU A 222 3.02 13.19 -13.56
C GLU A 222 3.26 14.17 -14.72
N MET A 223 3.10 15.47 -14.45
CA MET A 223 3.32 16.54 -15.42
C MET A 223 4.79 16.99 -15.52
N ARG A 224 5.67 16.49 -14.63
CA ARG A 224 7.08 16.85 -14.60
C ARG A 224 7.89 15.94 -15.50
N VAL A 225 8.95 16.52 -16.06
CA VAL A 225 9.95 15.78 -16.82
C VAL A 225 11.20 15.63 -15.96
N LEU A 226 11.63 14.40 -15.75
CA LEU A 226 12.86 14.08 -15.06
C LEU A 226 13.72 13.21 -15.97
N GLU A 227 15.00 13.56 -16.11
CA GLU A 227 15.94 12.69 -16.81
C GLU A 227 16.15 11.40 -16.00
N GLU A 228 16.26 10.28 -16.71
CA GLU A 228 16.48 8.98 -16.08
C GLU A 228 17.78 9.00 -15.24
N PRO A 229 17.69 8.72 -13.93
CA PRO A 229 18.88 8.63 -13.08
C PRO A 229 19.78 7.49 -13.57
N LYS A 230 21.04 7.82 -13.91
CA LYS A 230 22.04 6.79 -14.22
C LYS A 230 22.44 6.06 -12.94
N ILE A 231 22.36 4.74 -12.94
CA ILE A 231 22.84 3.88 -11.85
C ILE A 231 24.17 3.27 -12.30
N GLU A 232 25.25 3.64 -11.63
CA GLU A 232 26.60 3.13 -11.91
C GLU A 232 26.86 1.84 -11.10
N VAL A 233 27.82 1.03 -11.54
CA VAL A 233 28.13 -0.28 -10.92
C VAL A 233 28.59 -0.15 -9.46
N ASP A 234 29.26 0.96 -9.14
CA ASP A 234 29.77 1.26 -7.79
C ASP A 234 28.76 2.06 -6.94
N ASP A 235 27.54 2.30 -7.43
CA ASP A 235 26.51 3.01 -6.67
C ASP A 235 26.03 2.19 -5.46
N ALA A 236 25.62 2.90 -4.41
CA ALA A 236 25.00 2.30 -3.22
C ALA A 236 23.68 1.57 -3.54
N LEU A 237 23.02 1.93 -4.65
CA LEU A 237 21.82 1.31 -5.15
C LEU A 237 22.18 0.29 -6.24
N LYS A 238 21.88 -0.99 -6.03
CA LYS A 238 22.20 -2.05 -6.99
C LYS A 238 21.06 -2.26 -8.00
N PRO A 239 21.31 -2.25 -9.32
CA PRO A 239 20.35 -2.82 -10.26
C PRO A 239 20.35 -4.35 -10.10
N PHE A 240 19.18 -4.97 -10.01
CA PHE A 240 19.04 -6.42 -9.94
C PHE A 240 18.46 -6.98 -11.23
N SER A 241 19.15 -7.98 -11.78
CA SER A 241 18.56 -9.00 -12.65
C SER A 241 17.78 -10.03 -11.82
N GLY A 242 17.04 -10.93 -12.48
CA GLY A 242 16.26 -11.98 -11.81
C GLY A 242 17.10 -12.88 -10.88
N ASP A 243 18.27 -13.32 -11.33
CA ASP A 243 19.16 -14.17 -10.53
C ASP A 243 19.78 -13.41 -9.36
N GLU A 244 20.19 -12.16 -9.57
CA GLU A 244 20.75 -11.32 -8.51
C GLU A 244 19.71 -10.99 -7.43
N LEU A 245 18.46 -10.76 -7.82
CA LEU A 245 17.36 -10.58 -6.89
C LEU A 245 17.12 -11.83 -6.05
N ASN A 246 17.05 -13.01 -6.67
CA ASN A 246 16.85 -14.27 -5.94
C ASN A 246 17.99 -14.51 -4.93
N ASN A 247 19.25 -14.36 -5.38
CA ASN A 247 20.42 -14.49 -4.51
C ASN A 247 20.41 -13.47 -3.35
N ALA A 248 19.94 -12.24 -3.61
CA ALA A 248 19.77 -11.23 -2.57
C ALA A 248 18.72 -11.64 -1.54
N LEU A 249 17.57 -12.16 -1.99
CA LEU A 249 16.45 -12.56 -1.12
C LEU A 249 16.76 -13.80 -0.26
N GLU A 250 17.61 -14.70 -0.76
CA GLU A 250 18.12 -15.86 -0.02
C GLU A 250 19.12 -15.48 1.09
N ASN A 251 19.61 -14.24 1.13
CA ASN A 251 20.51 -13.77 2.18
C ASN A 251 19.77 -13.59 3.51
N GLU A 252 19.96 -14.53 4.44
CA GLU A 252 19.33 -14.52 5.77
C GLU A 252 19.88 -13.43 6.71
N GLU A 253 21.04 -12.85 6.43
CA GLU A 253 21.68 -11.87 7.32
C GLU A 253 21.17 -10.45 7.06
N LYS A 254 20.77 -10.14 5.83
CA LYS A 254 20.40 -8.78 5.41
C LYS A 254 18.90 -8.55 5.28
N TYR A 255 18.47 -7.30 5.44
CA TYR A 255 17.18 -6.83 4.96
C TYR A 255 17.34 -6.37 3.51
N VAL A 256 16.45 -6.81 2.63
CA VAL A 256 16.53 -6.46 1.20
C VAL A 256 15.40 -5.51 0.86
N PHE A 257 15.72 -4.35 0.31
CA PHE A 257 14.75 -3.35 -0.12
C PHE A 257 14.86 -3.16 -1.63
N VAL A 258 13.75 -3.38 -2.34
CA VAL A 258 13.73 -3.41 -3.80
C VAL A 258 12.68 -2.44 -4.32
N LEU A 259 13.12 -1.46 -5.09
CA LEU A 259 12.23 -0.61 -5.88
C LEU A 259 11.96 -1.26 -7.24
N PHE A 260 10.70 -1.55 -7.55
CA PHE A 260 10.30 -1.89 -8.91
C PHE A 260 9.91 -0.62 -9.66
N TRP A 261 10.49 -0.39 -10.84
CA TRP A 261 10.34 0.87 -11.55
C TRP A 261 10.31 0.74 -13.08
N THR A 262 9.93 1.80 -13.77
CA THR A 262 9.87 1.88 -15.23
C THR A 262 10.12 3.29 -15.76
N ARG A 263 10.80 3.39 -16.90
CA ARG A 263 11.10 4.69 -17.56
C ARG A 263 9.92 5.38 -18.23
N VAL A 264 8.78 4.69 -18.37
CA VAL A 264 7.59 5.23 -19.06
C VAL A 264 6.62 5.97 -18.14
N ASN A 265 6.88 5.99 -16.83
CA ASN A 265 6.01 6.56 -15.82
C ASN A 265 6.80 7.62 -15.02
N SER A 266 6.32 8.86 -14.99
CA SER A 266 7.03 9.95 -14.33
C SER A 266 7.14 9.76 -12.81
N PRO A 267 6.07 9.44 -12.05
CA PRO A 267 6.19 9.05 -10.64
C PRO A 267 7.26 7.99 -10.37
N SER A 268 7.38 6.98 -11.25
CA SER A 268 8.40 5.94 -11.16
C SER A 268 9.83 6.47 -11.24
N LEU A 269 10.10 7.37 -12.18
CA LEU A 269 11.41 8.02 -12.31
C LEU A 269 11.75 8.90 -11.10
N HIS A 270 10.77 9.63 -10.57
CA HIS A 270 10.93 10.45 -9.38
C HIS A 270 11.22 9.58 -8.14
N ALA A 271 10.51 8.46 -7.99
CA ALA A 271 10.77 7.48 -6.94
C ALA A 271 12.19 6.89 -7.06
N LEU A 272 12.63 6.54 -8.27
CA LEU A 272 14.00 6.05 -8.49
C LEU A 272 15.05 7.10 -8.13
N HIS A 273 14.84 8.36 -8.51
CA HIS A 273 15.74 9.45 -8.19
C HIS A 273 15.91 9.63 -6.67
N LEU A 274 14.79 9.67 -5.93
CA LEU A 274 14.81 9.77 -4.48
C LEU A 274 15.39 8.52 -3.82
N TRP A 275 15.11 7.34 -4.37
CA TRP A 275 15.62 6.08 -3.84
C TRP A 275 17.13 5.97 -4.01
N LYS A 276 17.69 6.45 -5.13
CA LYS A 276 19.14 6.57 -5.33
C LYS A 276 19.77 7.45 -4.24
N GLN A 277 19.22 8.64 -4.00
CA GLN A 277 19.70 9.54 -2.95
C GLN A 277 19.60 8.92 -1.55
N ALA A 278 18.51 8.20 -1.27
CA ALA A 278 18.33 7.49 0.00
C ALA A 278 19.38 6.38 0.17
N ALA A 279 19.67 5.64 -0.91
CA ALA A 279 20.66 4.58 -0.90
C ALA A 279 22.07 5.09 -0.59
N GLU A 280 22.47 6.24 -1.15
CA GLU A 280 23.75 6.88 -0.81
C GLU A 280 23.86 7.19 0.69
N LYS A 281 22.77 7.70 1.30
CA LYS A 281 22.71 7.99 2.75
C LYS A 281 22.73 6.73 3.61
N LEU A 282 22.23 5.62 3.09
CA LEU A 282 22.15 4.32 3.77
C LEU A 282 23.34 3.39 3.48
N SER A 283 24.24 3.77 2.57
CA SER A 283 25.38 2.95 2.08
C SER A 283 26.29 2.37 3.17
N LYS A 284 26.35 3.02 4.35
CA LYS A 284 27.18 2.58 5.49
C LYS A 284 26.52 1.52 6.37
N ASN A 285 25.26 1.18 6.11
CA ASN A 285 24.53 0.19 6.90
C ASN A 285 24.73 -1.21 6.32
N GLU A 286 25.58 -2.01 6.97
CA GLU A 286 25.95 -3.34 6.48
C GLU A 286 24.79 -4.36 6.51
N ASN A 287 23.76 -4.09 7.32
CA ASN A 287 22.60 -4.97 7.54
C ASN A 287 21.50 -4.81 6.49
N VAL A 288 21.62 -3.84 5.58
CA VAL A 288 20.63 -3.59 4.52
C VAL A 288 21.25 -3.75 3.14
N LEU A 289 20.45 -4.26 2.21
CA LEU A 289 20.77 -4.33 0.79
C LEU A 289 19.71 -3.54 0.05
N LEU A 290 20.13 -2.55 -0.73
CA LEU A 290 19.24 -1.65 -1.46
C LEU A 290 19.40 -1.93 -2.94
N GLY A 291 18.29 -2.19 -3.60
CA GLY A 291 18.31 -2.44 -5.03
C GLY A 291 17.09 -1.92 -5.77
N SER A 292 17.14 -2.10 -7.08
CA SER A 292 16.09 -1.69 -8.01
C SER A 292 15.96 -2.68 -9.15
N VAL A 293 14.74 -2.85 -9.66
CA VAL A 293 14.44 -3.69 -10.83
C VAL A 293 13.70 -2.84 -11.85
N GLY A 294 14.32 -2.65 -13.02
CA GLY A 294 13.71 -1.95 -14.14
C GLY A 294 12.75 -2.87 -14.89
N CYS A 295 11.44 -2.78 -14.64
CA CYS A 295 10.42 -3.65 -15.25
C CYS A 295 10.26 -3.49 -16.78
N HIS A 296 10.94 -2.51 -17.38
CA HIS A 296 10.99 -2.35 -18.83
C HIS A 296 12.04 -3.25 -19.48
N ASP A 297 13.06 -3.66 -18.72
CA ASP A 297 14.09 -4.60 -19.15
C ASP A 297 13.83 -6.00 -18.56
N GLU A 298 13.47 -6.07 -17.27
CA GLU A 298 13.22 -7.30 -16.50
C GLU A 298 11.72 -7.61 -16.33
N GLY A 299 10.98 -7.58 -17.43
CA GLY A 299 9.52 -7.71 -17.41
C GLY A 299 9.01 -9.04 -16.84
N ASP A 300 9.71 -10.14 -17.08
CA ASP A 300 9.38 -11.47 -16.53
C ASP A 300 9.57 -11.53 -15.02
N VAL A 301 10.65 -10.93 -14.51
CA VAL A 301 10.91 -10.83 -13.07
C VAL A 301 9.79 -10.04 -12.39
N CYS A 302 9.44 -8.87 -12.92
CA CYS A 302 8.34 -8.08 -12.36
C CYS A 302 7.00 -8.84 -12.37
N ARG A 303 6.69 -9.59 -13.44
CA ARG A 303 5.49 -10.44 -13.47
C ARG A 303 5.52 -11.56 -12.42
N ALA A 304 6.67 -12.22 -12.25
CA ALA A 304 6.83 -13.28 -11.26
C ALA A 304 6.64 -12.79 -9.82
N PHE A 305 6.97 -11.53 -9.54
CA PHE A 305 6.76 -10.86 -8.25
C PHE A 305 5.38 -10.19 -8.12
N GLY A 306 4.45 -10.39 -9.08
CA GLY A 306 3.10 -9.83 -9.04
C GLY A 306 3.04 -8.31 -9.20
N ILE A 307 4.08 -7.68 -9.76
CA ILE A 307 4.19 -6.23 -9.90
C ILE A 307 3.24 -5.73 -10.98
N THR A 308 2.21 -4.98 -10.57
CA THR A 308 1.25 -4.35 -11.49
C THR A 308 1.75 -2.99 -11.98
N HIS A 309 0.98 -2.32 -12.84
CA HIS A 309 1.31 -0.94 -13.25
C HIS A 309 1.41 0.04 -12.07
N HIS A 310 0.58 -0.14 -11.04
CA HIS A 310 0.57 0.74 -9.87
C HIS A 310 1.76 0.50 -8.95
N ASP A 311 2.37 -0.69 -8.99
CA ASP A 311 3.50 -1.04 -8.12
C ASP A 311 4.85 -0.56 -8.68
N LYS A 312 4.88 0.00 -9.89
CA LYS A 312 6.11 0.45 -10.58
C LYS A 312 6.74 1.71 -9.97
N HIS A 313 6.43 2.05 -8.73
CA HIS A 313 7.14 3.05 -7.93
C HIS A 313 7.19 2.63 -6.45
N THR A 314 6.86 1.36 -6.16
CA THR A 314 6.74 0.83 -4.81
C THR A 314 8.05 0.14 -4.41
N ILE A 315 8.47 0.42 -3.19
CA ILE A 315 9.63 -0.21 -2.56
C ILE A 315 9.12 -1.33 -1.66
N PHE A 316 9.57 -2.55 -1.91
CA PHE A 316 9.23 -3.72 -1.10
C PHE A 316 10.40 -4.07 -0.18
N ALA A 317 10.09 -4.36 1.08
CA ALA A 317 11.06 -4.83 2.06
C ALA A 317 10.92 -6.33 2.25
N TYR A 318 12.04 -7.04 2.24
CA TYR A 318 12.13 -8.48 2.43
C TYR A 318 13.13 -8.83 3.53
N LYS A 319 12.88 -9.97 4.19
CA LYS A 319 13.82 -10.60 5.09
C LYS A 319 13.63 -12.12 5.00
N ASN A 320 14.73 -12.86 4.80
CA ASN A 320 14.71 -14.31 4.67
C ASN A 320 13.73 -14.80 3.58
N GLY A 321 13.77 -14.17 2.41
CA GLY A 321 12.85 -14.44 1.29
C GLY A 321 11.40 -14.00 1.49
N GLN A 322 11.00 -13.54 2.68
CA GLN A 322 9.62 -13.14 2.97
C GLN A 322 9.43 -11.62 2.86
N LYS A 323 8.35 -11.21 2.19
CA LYS A 323 7.92 -9.80 2.15
C LYS A 323 7.44 -9.37 3.54
N LEU A 324 8.04 -8.32 4.06
CA LEU A 324 7.70 -7.73 5.36
C LEU A 324 6.65 -6.62 5.22
N THR A 325 6.92 -5.65 4.35
CA THR A 325 6.10 -4.45 4.16
C THR A 325 6.43 -3.80 2.81
N ALA A 326 5.65 -2.80 2.41
CA ALA A 326 5.87 -2.04 1.18
C ALA A 326 5.63 -0.54 1.42
N GLN A 327 6.37 0.30 0.71
CA GLN A 327 6.18 1.74 0.68
C GLN A 327 5.84 2.17 -0.75
N PHE A 328 4.59 2.60 -0.94
CA PHE A 328 4.08 3.11 -2.20
C PHE A 328 4.09 4.63 -2.25
N ASN A 329 4.09 5.31 -1.10
CA ASN A 329 4.05 6.77 -1.09
C ASN A 329 5.41 7.38 -1.45
N ILE A 330 5.36 8.58 -2.02
CA ILE A 330 6.54 9.36 -2.42
C ILE A 330 6.59 10.64 -1.58
N ARG A 331 7.76 10.96 -1.01
CA ARG A 331 8.02 12.22 -0.30
C ARG A 331 9.40 12.80 -0.63
N ASP A 332 10.44 12.40 0.09
CA ASP A 332 11.82 12.86 -0.10
C ASP A 332 12.77 11.69 0.17
N ALA A 333 14.08 11.89 -0.02
CA ALA A 333 15.05 10.85 0.25
C ALA A 333 15.06 10.46 1.75
N GLU A 334 14.95 11.45 2.63
CA GLU A 334 14.91 11.32 4.09
C GLU A 334 13.76 10.43 4.56
N PHE A 335 12.60 10.49 3.91
CA PHE A 335 11.44 9.64 4.14
C PHE A 335 11.78 8.17 3.93
N TYR A 336 12.44 7.86 2.82
CA TYR A 336 12.87 6.49 2.54
C TYR A 336 13.98 6.03 3.50
N VAL A 337 14.89 6.91 3.89
CA VAL A 337 15.90 6.63 4.93
C VAL A 337 15.24 6.30 6.27
N GLU A 338 14.26 7.11 6.69
CA GLU A 338 13.49 6.88 7.91
C GLU A 338 12.75 5.54 7.85
N TRP A 339 12.03 5.29 6.76
CA TRP A 339 11.27 4.06 6.55
C TRP A 339 12.15 2.82 6.57
N VAL A 340 13.29 2.81 5.86
CA VAL A 340 14.25 1.69 5.88
C VAL A 340 14.76 1.42 7.29
N ARG A 341 15.10 2.46 8.05
CA ARG A 341 15.57 2.30 9.43
C ARG A 341 14.46 1.78 10.35
N MET A 342 13.23 2.25 10.19
CA MET A 342 12.07 1.75 10.93
C MET A 342 11.83 0.27 10.65
N VAL A 343 11.92 -0.16 9.40
CA VAL A 343 11.76 -1.57 9.04
C VAL A 343 12.95 -2.40 9.55
N ALA A 344 14.20 -1.96 9.35
CA ALA A 344 15.36 -2.71 9.81
C ALA A 344 15.41 -2.87 11.35
N ALA A 345 14.82 -1.92 12.09
CA ALA A 345 14.74 -1.94 13.55
C ALA A 345 13.72 -2.97 14.11
N GLY A 346 12.84 -3.51 13.27
CA GLY A 346 11.76 -4.40 13.71
C GLY A 346 10.46 -3.67 14.05
N PRO A 347 9.33 -4.41 14.19
CA PRO A 347 8.02 -3.81 14.44
C PRO A 347 7.93 -3.13 15.81
N MET A 348 8.73 -3.56 16.80
CA MET A 348 8.79 -2.96 18.13
C MET A 348 10.20 -2.98 18.71
N LEU A 349 10.53 -1.97 19.50
CA LEU A 349 11.78 -1.88 20.24
C LEU A 349 11.58 -2.26 21.71
N LYS A 350 12.32 -3.26 22.19
CA LYS A 350 12.37 -3.63 23.61
C LYS A 350 13.29 -2.68 24.37
N VAL A 351 12.81 -2.10 25.46
CA VAL A 351 13.62 -1.29 26.38
C VAL A 351 13.69 -1.94 27.76
N GLU A 352 14.92 -2.24 28.18
CA GLU A 352 15.20 -2.97 29.42
C GLU A 352 15.42 -2.03 30.62
N THR A 353 15.85 -0.80 30.38
CA THR A 353 16.19 0.16 31.45
C THR A 353 15.17 1.28 31.56
N GLU A 354 14.97 1.80 32.77
CA GLU A 354 14.10 2.95 33.02
C GLU A 354 14.61 4.23 32.34
N GLU A 355 15.92 4.36 32.15
CA GLU A 355 16.51 5.50 31.44
C GLU A 355 16.13 5.49 29.97
N LYS A 356 16.30 4.34 29.28
CA LYS A 356 15.87 4.18 27.89
C LYS A 356 14.36 4.35 27.75
N LEU A 357 13.57 3.90 28.74
CA LEU A 357 12.13 4.14 28.75
C LEU A 357 11.79 5.63 28.89
N LYS A 358 12.53 6.39 29.71
CA LYS A 358 12.37 7.85 29.83
C LYS A 358 12.74 8.56 28.52
N ASP A 359 13.77 8.09 27.83
CA ASP A 359 14.20 8.68 26.56
C ASP A 359 13.21 8.37 25.44
N ALA A 360 12.68 7.15 25.38
CA ALA A 360 11.59 6.78 24.47
C ALA A 360 10.34 7.64 24.67
N ARG A 361 9.97 7.94 25.92
CA ARG A 361 8.85 8.86 26.24
C ARG A 361 9.10 10.29 25.80
N LYS A 362 10.36 10.68 25.66
CA LYS A 362 10.78 11.96 25.07
C LYS A 362 10.97 11.84 23.55
N GLY A 363 10.65 10.72 22.91
CA GLY A 363 10.81 10.51 21.47
C GLY A 363 12.25 10.25 21.02
N PHE A 364 13.18 9.98 21.93
CA PHE A 364 14.54 9.56 21.57
C PHE A 364 14.59 8.03 21.57
N LEU A 365 14.89 7.44 20.41
CA LEU A 365 14.97 6.00 20.22
C LEU A 365 16.39 5.60 19.79
N ASP A 366 16.87 4.50 20.36
CA ASP A 366 18.13 3.88 19.95
C ASP A 366 18.07 3.56 18.45
N GLY A 367 19.12 3.91 17.70
CA GLY A 367 19.15 3.77 16.24
C GLY A 367 18.55 4.94 15.45
N PHE A 368 17.94 5.93 16.12
CA PHE A 368 17.32 7.11 15.49
C PHE A 368 17.81 8.44 16.06
N LEU A 369 18.83 8.43 16.94
CA LEU A 369 19.32 9.63 17.64
C LEU A 369 19.83 10.72 16.69
N ASP A 370 20.47 10.33 15.59
CA ASP A 370 20.96 11.21 14.54
C ASP A 370 19.83 11.86 13.73
N MET A 371 18.63 11.28 13.74
CA MET A 371 17.45 11.85 13.09
C MET A 371 16.69 12.80 14.02
N GLY A 372 17.08 12.89 15.29
CA GLY A 372 16.42 13.71 16.31
C GLY A 372 15.17 13.05 16.90
N GLN A 373 14.41 13.85 17.66
CA GLN A 373 13.23 13.41 18.40
C GLN A 373 12.08 13.01 17.45
N ARG A 374 11.44 11.87 17.71
CA ARG A 374 10.30 11.38 16.94
C ARG A 374 9.02 12.17 17.25
N THR A 375 8.19 12.37 16.23
CA THR A 375 6.90 13.08 16.34
C THR A 375 5.96 12.41 17.33
N ALA A 376 5.89 11.08 17.28
CA ALA A 376 5.13 10.28 18.21
C ALA A 376 5.79 8.92 18.48
N VAL A 377 5.64 8.42 19.70
CA VAL A 377 6.08 7.08 20.12
C VAL A 377 5.01 6.45 21.00
N THR A 378 4.56 5.25 20.64
CA THR A 378 3.65 4.47 21.48
C THR A 378 4.45 3.52 22.37
N VAL A 379 4.26 3.64 23.68
CA VAL A 379 4.99 2.87 24.70
C VAL A 379 4.04 1.93 25.41
N GLY A 380 4.33 0.63 25.36
CA GLY A 380 3.64 -0.40 26.14
C GLY A 380 4.46 -0.87 27.34
N ILE A 381 3.81 -1.09 28.48
CA ILE A 381 4.41 -1.76 29.65
C ILE A 381 3.59 -3.01 29.91
N PHE A 382 4.23 -4.18 29.94
CA PHE A 382 3.55 -5.46 30.08
C PHE A 382 4.20 -6.33 31.15
N GLN A 383 3.45 -7.30 31.68
CA GLN A 383 3.97 -8.23 32.69
C GLN A 383 4.90 -9.28 32.08
N SER A 384 4.61 -9.74 30.87
CA SER A 384 5.38 -10.74 30.13
C SER A 384 5.06 -10.70 28.64
N GLU A 385 5.94 -11.25 27.82
CA GLU A 385 5.75 -11.37 26.36
C GLU A 385 4.73 -12.47 25.98
N VAL A 386 4.29 -13.28 26.94
CA VAL A 386 3.26 -14.31 26.73
C VAL A 386 1.85 -13.81 27.07
N SER A 387 1.71 -12.62 27.65
CA SER A 387 0.42 -12.05 28.03
C SER A 387 -0.46 -11.74 26.81
N LYS A 388 -1.78 -11.81 26.99
CA LYS A 388 -2.75 -11.54 25.91
C LYS A 388 -2.58 -10.12 25.37
N GLU A 389 -2.39 -9.15 26.28
CA GLU A 389 -2.22 -7.73 25.97
C GLU A 389 -0.96 -7.49 25.15
N PHE A 390 0.15 -8.14 25.51
CA PHE A 390 1.38 -8.06 24.73
C PHE A 390 1.20 -8.67 23.34
N LYS A 391 0.54 -9.83 23.22
CA LYS A 391 0.26 -10.45 21.91
C LYS A 391 -0.58 -9.53 21.02
N SER A 392 -1.62 -8.89 21.57
CA SER A 392 -2.40 -7.89 20.84
C SER A 392 -1.54 -6.71 20.39
N PHE A 393 -0.69 -6.19 21.27
CA PHE A 393 0.21 -5.07 20.95
C PHE A 393 1.23 -5.44 19.86
N ASN A 394 1.87 -6.61 19.97
CA ASN A 394 2.79 -7.15 18.97
C ASN A 394 2.12 -7.32 17.60
N LYS A 395 0.90 -7.86 17.59
CA LYS A 395 0.12 -8.01 16.36
C LYS A 395 -0.08 -6.65 15.69
N ILE A 396 -0.48 -5.63 16.44
CA ILE A 396 -0.70 -4.29 15.90
C ILE A 396 0.58 -3.66 15.38
N ALA A 397 1.66 -3.77 16.13
CA ALA A 397 2.94 -3.25 15.70
C ALA A 397 3.42 -3.90 14.40
N THR A 398 3.11 -5.18 14.21
CA THR A 398 3.36 -5.91 12.95
C THR A 398 2.45 -5.42 11.82
N ILE A 399 1.17 -5.14 12.07
CA ILE A 399 0.29 -4.60 11.03
C ILE A 399 0.72 -3.18 10.64
N LEU A 400 1.09 -2.34 11.62
CA LEU A 400 1.52 -0.93 11.45
C LEU A 400 3.04 -0.78 11.18
N TYR A 401 3.68 -1.86 10.72
CA TYR A 401 5.13 -1.94 10.59
C TYR A 401 5.66 -0.96 9.54
N GLY A 402 6.68 -0.19 9.93
CA GLY A 402 7.30 0.84 9.09
C GLY A 402 6.53 2.16 9.08
N ARG A 403 5.43 2.30 9.84
CA ARG A 403 4.59 3.52 9.84
C ARG A 403 4.52 4.22 11.20
N TYR A 404 4.64 3.48 12.29
CA TYR A 404 4.58 4.01 13.66
C TYR A 404 5.73 3.45 14.51
N HIS A 405 6.17 4.23 15.49
CA HIS A 405 7.20 3.77 16.43
C HIS A 405 6.57 3.13 17.67
N PHE A 406 6.85 1.85 17.86
CA PHE A 406 6.42 1.07 19.02
C PHE A 406 7.60 0.73 19.91
N VAL A 407 7.42 0.95 21.21
CA VAL A 407 8.40 0.62 22.25
C VAL A 407 7.68 -0.19 23.33
N TYR A 408 8.35 -1.19 23.89
CA TYR A 408 7.80 -1.91 25.04
C TYR A 408 8.82 -2.22 26.12
N SER A 409 8.33 -2.36 27.34
CA SER A 409 9.11 -2.80 28.49
C SER A 409 8.36 -3.89 29.27
N ILE A 410 9.10 -4.88 29.77
CA ILE A 410 8.54 -5.96 30.59
C ILE A 410 8.80 -5.65 32.06
N LYS A 411 7.72 -5.49 32.83
CA LYS A 411 7.73 -5.25 34.27
C LYS A 411 6.75 -6.20 34.94
N SER A 412 7.27 -7.27 35.53
CA SER A 412 6.49 -8.38 36.09
C SER A 412 5.43 -7.96 37.12
N MET A 413 5.65 -6.86 37.84
CA MET A 413 4.74 -6.36 38.87
C MET A 413 3.82 -5.22 38.42
N ALA A 414 3.96 -4.70 37.19
CA ALA A 414 3.15 -3.58 36.71
C ALA A 414 1.91 -4.09 35.94
N PRO A 415 0.73 -3.46 36.07
CA PRO A 415 -0.39 -3.77 35.20
C PRO A 415 -0.05 -3.38 33.75
N PRO A 416 -0.63 -4.08 32.75
CA PRO A 416 -0.44 -3.73 31.36
C PRO A 416 -0.94 -2.30 31.12
N SER A 417 -0.13 -1.48 30.45
CA SER A 417 -0.48 -0.11 30.13
C SER A 417 0.07 0.28 28.77
N LEU A 418 -0.64 1.19 28.11
CA LEU A 418 -0.28 1.70 26.80
C LEU A 418 -0.46 3.21 26.80
N THR A 419 0.55 3.91 26.29
CA THR A 419 0.53 5.37 26.24
C THR A 419 1.21 5.85 24.96
N THR A 420 0.57 6.76 24.24
CA THR A 420 1.19 7.45 23.09
C THR A 420 1.76 8.79 23.54
N PHE A 421 3.05 9.00 23.28
CA PHE A 421 3.78 10.22 23.60
C PHE A 421 3.98 11.06 22.35
N ARG A 422 3.67 12.36 22.42
CA ARG A 422 3.89 13.36 21.37
C ARG A 422 4.78 14.48 21.93
N PRO A 423 6.11 14.37 21.84
CA PRO A 423 7.01 15.22 22.61
C PRO A 423 6.94 16.72 22.26
N TYR A 424 6.60 17.03 21.00
CA TYR A 424 6.45 18.39 20.48
C TYR A 424 5.13 19.07 20.88
N GLU A 425 4.17 18.32 21.40
CA GLU A 425 2.84 18.82 21.73
C GLU A 425 2.76 19.41 23.14
N LYS A 426 1.77 20.29 23.37
CA LYS A 426 1.41 20.72 24.73
C LYS A 426 0.87 19.55 25.54
N MET A 427 -0.03 18.78 24.93
CA MET A 427 -0.51 17.50 25.49
C MET A 427 0.40 16.37 25.02
N ARG A 428 1.50 16.17 25.76
CA ARG A 428 2.57 15.22 25.43
C ARG A 428 2.21 13.76 25.61
N ARG A 429 1.13 13.46 26.34
CA ARG A 429 0.81 12.11 26.81
C ARG A 429 -0.66 11.82 26.56
N LEU A 430 -0.93 10.71 25.88
CA LEU A 430 -2.26 10.16 25.65
C LEU A 430 -2.30 8.74 26.19
N ASP A 431 -2.95 8.56 27.33
CA ASP A 431 -3.11 7.24 27.95
C ASP A 431 -4.26 6.46 27.30
N TYR A 432 -4.03 5.17 27.10
CA TYR A 432 -5.04 4.24 26.64
C TYR A 432 -5.80 3.65 27.83
N ASN A 433 -7.13 3.77 27.80
CA ASN A 433 -8.02 3.28 28.86
C ASN A 433 -9.03 2.22 28.34
N GLY A 434 -8.85 1.73 27.11
CA GLY A 434 -9.73 0.73 26.51
C GLY A 434 -9.23 -0.70 26.72
N ASP A 435 -9.94 -1.66 26.14
CA ASP A 435 -9.55 -3.07 26.15
C ASP A 435 -8.41 -3.33 25.17
N PHE A 436 -7.54 -4.31 25.42
CA PHE A 436 -6.46 -4.67 24.48
C PHE A 436 -6.96 -5.46 23.26
N ASP A 437 -8.12 -5.08 22.72
CA ASP A 437 -8.60 -5.56 21.42
C ASP A 437 -7.95 -4.77 20.28
N ILE A 438 -7.77 -5.43 19.14
CA ILE A 438 -7.01 -4.89 18.03
C ILE A 438 -7.64 -3.58 17.46
N PRO A 439 -8.97 -3.50 17.19
CA PRO A 439 -9.57 -2.27 16.68
C PRO A 439 -9.42 -1.06 17.61
N SER A 440 -9.66 -1.23 18.91
CA SER A 440 -9.56 -0.12 19.87
C SER A 440 -8.15 0.41 20.00
N LEU A 441 -7.16 -0.49 20.00
CA LEU A 441 -5.75 -0.13 20.04
C LEU A 441 -5.31 0.59 18.76
N ILE A 442 -5.66 0.11 17.56
CA ILE A 442 -5.34 0.81 16.31
C ILE A 442 -5.98 2.19 16.27
N LYS A 443 -7.24 2.31 16.68
CA LYS A 443 -7.89 3.62 16.79
C LYS A 443 -7.12 4.57 17.70
N HIS A 444 -6.70 4.09 18.88
CA HIS A 444 -5.90 4.89 19.81
C HIS A 444 -4.56 5.32 19.19
N ILE A 445 -3.82 4.40 18.56
CA ILE A 445 -2.49 4.67 18.01
C ILE A 445 -2.58 5.64 16.82
N THR A 446 -3.45 5.34 15.86
CA THR A 446 -3.60 6.14 14.63
C THR A 446 -4.07 7.56 14.94
N GLN A 447 -5.07 7.72 15.82
CA GLN A 447 -5.58 9.04 16.21
C GLN A 447 -4.64 9.77 17.18
N GLY A 448 -3.96 9.05 18.07
CA GLY A 448 -3.11 9.61 19.11
C GLY A 448 -1.71 9.99 18.64
N SER A 449 -1.25 9.50 17.50
CA SER A 449 0.10 9.76 17.00
C SER A 449 0.20 11.02 16.15
N ASN A 450 -0.88 11.47 15.53
CA ASN A 450 -0.82 12.64 14.66
C ASN A 450 -0.75 13.96 15.47
N PRO A 451 -0.04 14.98 14.94
CA PRO A 451 0.06 16.27 15.59
C PRO A 451 -1.30 16.98 15.59
N THR A 452 -1.51 17.82 16.60
CA THR A 452 -2.73 18.61 16.76
C THR A 452 -2.81 19.73 15.72
N VAL A 453 -1.66 20.27 15.33
CA VAL A 453 -1.52 21.29 14.28
C VAL A 453 -0.52 20.77 13.24
N LEU A 454 -0.92 20.77 11.98
CA LEU A 454 -0.09 20.35 10.85
C LEU A 454 0.85 21.48 10.43
N ASN A 455 2.13 21.19 10.25
CA ASN A 455 3.04 22.11 9.57
C ASN A 455 2.88 21.91 8.06
N LEU A 456 2.33 22.90 7.36
CA LEU A 456 2.16 22.86 5.90
C LEU A 456 3.32 23.56 5.16
N GLY A 457 4.28 24.10 5.91
CA GLY A 457 5.44 24.81 5.37
C GLY A 457 6.49 23.92 4.71
N GLU A 458 6.30 22.60 4.76
CA GLU A 458 7.18 21.59 4.14
C GLU A 458 6.36 20.66 3.24
N GLY A 459 5.31 21.20 2.62
CA GLY A 459 4.32 20.41 1.89
C GLY A 459 3.29 19.77 2.81
N PHE A 460 2.32 19.07 2.21
CA PHE A 460 1.25 18.40 2.94
C PHE A 460 0.57 17.34 2.06
N THR A 461 -0.06 16.35 2.70
CA THR A 461 -0.85 15.31 2.01
C THR A 461 -2.30 15.77 1.80
N SER A 462 -2.79 15.67 0.55
CA SER A 462 -4.09 16.26 0.14
C SER A 462 -5.29 15.70 0.90
N ASP A 463 -5.31 14.39 1.20
CA ASP A 463 -6.41 13.70 1.92
C ASP A 463 -6.58 14.15 3.37
N ILE A 464 -5.50 14.63 3.99
CA ILE A 464 -5.50 15.18 5.34
C ILE A 464 -5.99 16.63 5.35
N VAL A 465 -5.68 17.41 4.31
CA VAL A 465 -5.83 18.87 4.35
C VAL A 465 -7.12 19.32 3.67
N TYR A 466 -7.22 19.23 2.35
CA TYR A 466 -8.32 19.85 1.59
C TYR A 466 -9.25 18.85 0.88
N HIS A 467 -8.89 17.56 0.81
CA HIS A 467 -9.86 16.49 0.54
C HIS A 467 -10.47 15.89 1.83
N SER A 468 -10.06 16.42 2.98
CA SER A 468 -10.62 16.08 4.28
C SER A 468 -12.10 16.51 4.37
N PRO A 469 -12.95 15.74 5.07
CA PRO A 469 -14.31 16.17 5.39
C PRO A 469 -14.37 17.33 6.40
N LYS A 470 -13.23 17.65 7.05
CA LYS A 470 -13.11 18.78 7.99
C LYS A 470 -12.59 20.01 7.27
N ASP A 471 -13.13 21.16 7.63
CA ASP A 471 -12.63 22.45 7.15
C ASP A 471 -11.22 22.71 7.72
N LEU A 472 -10.38 23.43 6.98
CA LEU A 472 -9.02 23.77 7.40
C LEU A 472 -8.96 25.19 7.92
N ILE A 473 -8.46 25.37 9.14
CA ILE A 473 -8.01 26.66 9.65
C ILE A 473 -6.49 26.73 9.49
N LEU A 474 -6.02 27.69 8.70
CA LEU A 474 -4.61 27.89 8.36
C LEU A 474 -4.09 29.19 8.96
N LEU A 475 -3.05 29.10 9.77
CA LEU A 475 -2.28 30.26 10.25
C LEU A 475 -0.97 30.40 9.45
N ILE A 476 -0.78 31.55 8.80
CA ILE A 476 0.50 31.91 8.18
C ILE A 476 1.12 33.01 9.03
N HIS A 477 2.33 32.81 9.52
CA HIS A 477 3.00 33.72 10.45
C HIS A 477 4.49 33.89 10.11
N ASN A 478 5.16 34.85 10.76
CA ASN A 478 6.60 35.09 10.64
C ASN A 478 7.22 35.03 12.04
N GLU A 479 7.44 33.81 12.55
CA GLU A 479 7.93 33.53 13.91
C GLU A 479 7.17 34.20 15.08
N ASP A 480 5.92 34.60 14.89
CA ASP A 480 5.13 35.17 15.98
C ASP A 480 4.77 34.10 17.00
N ARG A 481 5.58 34.02 18.06
CA ARG A 481 5.47 33.01 19.11
C ARG A 481 4.17 33.12 19.90
N ASP A 482 3.70 34.33 20.14
CA ASP A 482 2.49 34.57 20.93
C ASP A 482 1.26 34.10 20.15
N ARG A 483 1.16 34.49 18.87
CA ARG A 483 0.08 34.05 17.97
C ARG A 483 0.12 32.55 17.72
N LYS A 484 1.31 31.97 17.52
CA LYS A 484 1.48 30.53 17.38
C LYS A 484 0.99 29.80 18.64
N THR A 485 1.34 30.29 19.83
CA THR A 485 0.89 29.68 21.09
C THR A 485 -0.63 29.77 21.26
N GLU A 486 -1.23 30.93 20.97
CA GLU A 486 -2.69 31.10 21.00
C GLU A 486 -3.40 30.12 20.05
N PHE A 487 -2.87 29.96 18.84
CA PHE A 487 -3.42 29.05 17.82
C PHE A 487 -3.32 27.58 18.23
N PHE A 488 -2.19 27.17 18.80
CA PHE A 488 -1.97 25.79 19.24
C PHE A 488 -2.86 25.46 20.45
N ASP A 489 -3.03 26.41 21.37
CA ASP A 489 -3.93 26.26 22.53
C ASP A 489 -5.39 26.12 22.10
N LEU A 490 -5.77 26.80 21.02
CA LEU A 490 -7.09 26.67 20.42
C LEU A 490 -7.29 25.30 19.75
N ALA A 491 -6.31 24.84 18.98
CA ALA A 491 -6.35 23.55 18.30
C ALA A 491 -6.39 22.37 19.29
N ALA A 492 -5.76 22.53 20.45
CA ALA A 492 -5.73 21.52 21.52
C ALA A 492 -7.09 21.26 22.18
N LYS A 493 -8.09 22.13 21.98
CA LYS A 493 -9.45 21.94 22.51
C LYS A 493 -10.17 20.86 21.69
N LYS A 494 -10.61 19.80 22.38
CA LYS A 494 -11.26 18.62 21.77
C LYS A 494 -12.51 18.95 20.95
N GLU A 495 -13.27 19.98 21.34
CA GLU A 495 -14.47 20.43 20.62
C GLU A 495 -14.12 20.95 19.21
N ASN A 496 -12.96 21.60 19.06
CA ASN A 496 -12.55 22.21 17.81
C ASN A 496 -11.98 21.18 16.83
N SER A 497 -11.21 20.21 17.33
CA SER A 497 -10.58 19.18 16.49
C SER A 497 -11.57 18.19 15.88
N ILE A 498 -12.84 18.22 16.30
CA ILE A 498 -13.93 17.46 15.68
C ILE A 498 -14.30 18.06 14.32
N HIS A 499 -14.36 19.39 14.22
CA HIS A 499 -14.88 20.09 13.06
C HIS A 499 -13.77 20.60 12.12
N TYR A 500 -12.61 20.93 12.67
CA TYR A 500 -11.55 21.60 11.94
C TYR A 500 -10.24 20.81 11.97
N ASN A 501 -9.53 20.84 10.85
CA ASN A 501 -8.09 20.60 10.80
C ASN A 501 -7.37 21.93 11.02
N PHE A 502 -6.29 21.90 11.78
CA PHE A 502 -5.47 23.08 12.04
C PHE A 502 -4.14 22.93 11.30
N GLY A 503 -3.80 23.91 10.47
CA GLY A 503 -2.53 23.98 9.76
C GLY A 503 -1.80 25.28 10.09
N HIS A 504 -0.47 25.26 10.04
CA HIS A 504 0.32 26.47 10.11
C HIS A 504 1.47 26.47 9.10
N ILE A 505 1.89 27.66 8.67
CA ILE A 505 3.07 27.88 7.83
C ILE A 505 3.89 28.98 8.46
N ASP A 506 5.17 28.70 8.71
CA ASP A 506 6.14 29.68 9.17
C ASP A 506 6.91 30.24 7.98
N ARG A 507 6.86 31.56 7.79
CA ARG A 507 7.46 32.27 6.64
C ARG A 507 8.90 32.71 6.90
N HIS A 508 9.62 32.11 7.84
CA HIS A 508 10.95 32.59 8.24
C HIS A 508 11.86 32.82 7.01
N VAL A 509 12.12 34.08 6.69
CA VAL A 509 13.12 34.46 5.69
C VAL A 509 14.47 34.37 6.38
N PRO A 510 15.41 33.49 5.97
CA PRO A 510 16.73 33.45 6.59
C PRO A 510 17.43 34.78 6.34
N PHE A 511 17.47 35.65 7.34
CA PHE A 511 18.28 36.85 7.33
C PHE A 511 19.73 36.47 7.71
N SER A 512 20.40 35.66 6.88
CA SER A 512 21.85 35.50 6.97
C SER A 512 22.49 35.29 5.60
N PHE A 513 22.91 36.42 5.02
CA PHE A 513 24.18 36.45 4.30
C PHE A 513 25.25 35.86 5.25
N PHE A 514 25.94 34.79 4.83
CA PHE A 514 26.94 34.02 5.59
C PHE A 514 26.40 33.02 6.64
N LEU A 515 26.10 31.80 6.21
CA LEU A 515 26.78 30.58 6.68
C LEU A 515 26.32 29.38 5.84
N SER A 516 27.31 28.62 5.41
CA SER A 516 27.24 27.51 4.48
C SER A 516 26.59 26.25 5.07
N SER A 517 25.82 25.56 4.22
CA SER A 517 25.63 24.10 4.16
C SER A 517 24.51 23.39 4.93
N PHE A 518 23.55 24.09 5.55
CA PHE A 518 22.29 23.48 6.01
C PHE A 518 21.18 24.55 6.09
N LEU A 519 20.67 24.99 4.94
CA LEU A 519 19.47 25.82 4.88
C LEU A 519 18.31 24.93 4.44
N ALA A 520 17.38 24.66 5.35
CA ALA A 520 16.06 24.18 4.99
C ALA A 520 15.50 25.16 3.96
N ALA A 521 15.25 24.68 2.74
CA ALA A 521 14.70 25.50 1.66
C ALA A 521 13.34 26.02 2.13
N THR A 522 13.26 27.30 2.46
CA THR A 522 12.00 27.92 2.83
C THR A 522 11.12 27.96 1.59
N LEU A 523 9.88 27.46 1.68
CA LEU A 523 8.97 27.46 0.54
C LEU A 523 8.74 28.89 0.02
N LYS A 524 8.86 29.07 -1.30
CA LYS A 524 8.50 30.32 -1.95
C LYS A 524 6.98 30.43 -2.00
N LEU A 525 6.39 31.20 -1.08
CA LEU A 525 4.93 31.33 -1.00
C LEU A 525 4.35 32.33 -2.01
N ASP A 526 5.15 32.95 -2.89
CA ASP A 526 4.70 33.99 -3.82
C ASP A 526 3.53 33.52 -4.70
N LYS A 527 3.63 32.29 -5.26
CA LYS A 527 2.56 31.70 -6.08
C LYS A 527 1.28 31.46 -5.27
N PHE A 528 1.42 31.08 -4.00
CA PHE A 528 0.29 30.90 -3.10
C PHE A 528 -0.40 32.24 -2.81
N PHE A 529 0.36 33.27 -2.43
CA PHE A 529 -0.16 34.61 -2.17
C PHE A 529 -0.86 35.22 -3.40
N ASN A 530 -0.28 35.04 -4.59
CA ASN A 530 -0.92 35.42 -5.84
C ASN A 530 -2.23 34.65 -6.09
N ALA A 531 -2.26 33.34 -5.81
CA ALA A 531 -3.45 32.51 -5.99
C ALA A 531 -4.61 32.87 -5.04
N ILE A 532 -4.31 33.49 -3.90
CA ILE A 532 -5.32 33.98 -2.94
C ILE A 532 -5.49 35.52 -3.01
N GLU A 533 -4.98 36.15 -4.06
CA GLU A 533 -5.09 37.60 -4.32
C GLU A 533 -4.61 38.48 -3.16
N LEU A 534 -3.54 38.04 -2.48
CA LEU A 534 -2.96 38.71 -1.32
C LEU A 534 -1.53 39.15 -1.59
N ASN A 535 -1.16 40.30 -1.02
CA ASN A 535 0.24 40.69 -0.93
C ASN A 535 0.90 39.91 0.21
N ILE A 536 2.14 39.49 -0.02
CA ILE A 536 3.02 38.81 0.92
C ILE A 536 3.17 39.58 2.24
N ASP A 537 3.07 40.92 2.23
CA ASP A 537 3.21 41.76 3.44
C ASP A 537 2.01 41.69 4.40
N ALA A 538 0.97 40.92 4.08
CA ALA A 538 -0.26 40.80 4.87
C ALA A 538 -0.19 39.81 6.05
N VAL A 539 1.00 39.32 6.39
CA VAL A 539 1.23 38.34 7.47
C VAL A 539 1.26 39.04 8.85
N PRO A 540 0.66 38.46 9.91
CA PRO A 540 0.04 37.15 9.95
C PRO A 540 -1.34 37.11 9.31
N LEU A 541 -1.60 35.98 8.67
CA LEU A 541 -2.83 35.69 7.97
C LEU A 541 -3.50 34.50 8.63
N LEU A 542 -4.81 34.59 8.85
CA LEU A 542 -5.62 33.48 9.32
C LEU A 542 -6.68 33.19 8.26
N CYS A 543 -6.64 32.00 7.68
CA CYS A 543 -7.57 31.58 6.63
C CYS A 543 -8.43 30.40 7.10
N LEU A 544 -9.72 30.46 6.82
CA LEU A 544 -10.63 29.32 6.87
C LEU A 544 -10.90 28.83 5.46
N PHE A 545 -10.48 27.61 5.16
CA PHE A 545 -10.79 26.92 3.91
C PHE A 545 -11.95 25.94 4.15
N THR A 546 -13.02 26.13 3.40
CA THR A 546 -14.18 25.24 3.35
C THR A 546 -14.25 24.56 1.98
N SER A 547 -15.18 23.63 1.79
CA SER A 547 -15.40 23.02 0.47
C SER A 547 -15.77 23.99 -0.67
N LYS A 548 -16.22 25.22 -0.37
CA LYS A 548 -16.73 26.18 -1.38
C LYS A 548 -15.98 27.51 -1.41
N GLN A 549 -15.39 27.91 -0.31
CA GLN A 549 -14.77 29.22 -0.17
C GLN A 549 -13.56 29.18 0.77
N ALA A 550 -12.61 30.04 0.51
CA ALA A 550 -11.56 30.39 1.46
C ALA A 550 -11.80 31.83 1.95
N ARG A 551 -11.84 32.03 3.27
CA ARG A 551 -11.94 33.35 3.89
C ARG A 551 -10.69 33.64 4.70
N CYS A 552 -9.97 34.70 4.35
CA CYS A 552 -8.70 35.07 4.97
C CYS A 552 -8.77 36.43 5.66
N LEU A 553 -8.26 36.49 6.90
CA LEU A 553 -8.18 37.68 7.75
C LEU A 553 -6.73 38.13 7.89
N LYS A 554 -6.46 39.41 7.61
CA LYS A 554 -5.13 40.03 7.75
C LYS A 554 -4.88 40.54 9.16
N ASN A 555 -3.60 40.68 9.54
CA ASN A 555 -3.16 41.40 10.74
C ASN A 555 -3.86 40.98 12.04
N VAL A 556 -4.17 39.69 12.18
CA VAL A 556 -4.95 39.18 13.31
C VAL A 556 -4.23 39.46 14.63
N LYS A 557 -4.84 40.28 15.50
CA LYS A 557 -4.30 40.62 16.83
C LYS A 557 -4.68 39.61 17.92
N LYS A 558 -5.84 38.96 17.79
CA LYS A 558 -6.35 37.90 18.68
C LYS A 558 -7.08 36.84 17.85
N ILE A 559 -6.60 35.62 17.90
CA ILE A 559 -7.11 34.49 17.09
C ILE A 559 -8.42 33.96 17.67
N THR A 560 -8.47 33.77 18.98
CA THR A 560 -9.60 33.15 19.70
C THR A 560 -10.90 33.93 19.55
N GLN A 561 -10.84 35.25 19.73
CA GLN A 561 -11.96 36.17 19.54
C GLN A 561 -12.50 36.15 18.10
N LYS A 562 -11.62 36.12 17.09
CA LYS A 562 -12.01 36.16 15.68
C LYS A 562 -12.63 34.86 15.17
N ILE A 563 -12.21 33.70 15.67
CA ILE A 563 -12.76 32.41 15.23
C ILE A 563 -14.12 32.10 15.89
N PHE A 564 -14.28 32.39 17.20
CA PHE A 564 -15.43 31.89 17.97
C PHE A 564 -16.45 32.95 18.42
N GLU A 565 -16.04 34.21 18.64
CA GLU A 565 -16.97 35.24 19.15
C GLU A 565 -17.71 35.95 18.01
N ASN A 566 -17.02 36.23 16.90
CA ASN A 566 -17.62 36.87 15.73
C ASN A 566 -18.12 35.89 14.67
N GLY A 567 -17.67 34.63 14.73
CA GLY A 567 -17.87 33.62 13.69
C GLY A 567 -17.32 34.07 12.32
N PHE A 568 -16.76 33.14 11.55
CA PHE A 568 -16.66 33.36 10.10
C PHE A 568 -18.06 33.56 9.44
N GLU A 569 -19.15 33.38 10.20
CA GLU A 569 -20.55 33.43 9.75
C GLU A 569 -21.34 34.68 10.19
N ASN A 570 -20.96 35.40 11.26
CA ASN A 570 -21.82 36.43 11.87
C ASN A 570 -21.36 37.90 11.72
N GLU A 571 -20.27 38.18 11.02
CA GLU A 571 -19.91 39.58 10.68
C GLU A 571 -20.75 40.06 9.49
N LYS A 572 -22.04 40.36 9.74
CA LYS A 572 -22.89 41.05 8.79
C LYS A 572 -22.83 42.57 8.87
N GLU A 573 -22.09 43.18 9.80
CA GLU A 573 -22.30 44.62 10.02
C GLU A 573 -21.15 45.49 10.56
N GLU A 574 -19.91 45.02 10.76
CA GLU A 574 -18.80 45.95 11.08
C GLU A 574 -17.52 45.69 10.27
N LYS A 575 -17.35 46.55 9.25
CA LYS A 575 -16.20 46.75 8.34
C LYS A 575 -15.74 45.53 7.53
N GLU A 576 -16.31 45.43 6.33
CA GLU A 576 -15.86 44.60 5.18
C GLU A 576 -14.40 44.86 4.72
N GLU A 577 -13.60 45.69 5.41
CA GLU A 577 -12.30 46.15 4.93
C GLU A 577 -11.12 45.19 5.22
N GLU A 578 -11.29 44.12 6.01
CA GLU A 578 -10.16 43.27 6.45
C GLU A 578 -10.23 41.78 6.05
N ALA A 579 -11.35 41.31 5.48
CA ALA A 579 -11.56 39.90 5.12
C ALA A 579 -11.61 39.71 3.60
N ILE A 580 -10.79 38.80 3.06
CA ILE A 580 -10.81 38.42 1.64
C ILE A 580 -11.54 37.10 1.50
N ILE A 581 -12.47 37.03 0.54
CA ILE A 581 -13.26 35.84 0.22
C ILE A 581 -12.87 35.38 -1.18
N ILE A 582 -12.47 34.12 -1.28
CA ILE A 582 -12.08 33.47 -2.54
C ILE A 582 -13.04 32.33 -2.79
N GLU A 583 -13.70 32.34 -3.95
CA GLU A 583 -14.53 31.22 -4.38
C GLU A 583 -13.65 30.05 -4.83
N LEU A 584 -13.86 28.89 -4.21
CA LEU A 584 -13.21 27.65 -4.61
C LEU A 584 -14.11 26.94 -5.63
N SER A 585 -13.50 26.53 -6.74
CA SER A 585 -14.22 25.89 -7.83
C SER A 585 -13.49 24.63 -8.28
N HIS A 586 -14.23 23.57 -8.55
CA HIS A 586 -13.69 22.36 -9.18
C HIS A 586 -13.17 22.59 -10.61
N LYS A 587 -13.39 23.78 -11.18
CA LYS A 587 -12.87 24.16 -12.51
C LYS A 587 -11.50 24.83 -12.45
N LYS A 588 -11.02 25.19 -11.27
CA LYS A 588 -9.72 25.83 -11.06
C LYS A 588 -8.89 25.00 -10.07
N PRO A 589 -7.56 25.05 -10.14
CA PRO A 589 -6.71 24.42 -9.14
C PRO A 589 -6.98 25.02 -7.75
N HIS A 590 -7.02 24.17 -6.73
CA HIS A 590 -7.12 24.64 -5.35
C HIS A 590 -5.88 25.50 -5.01
N PRO A 591 -6.01 26.67 -4.35
CA PRO A 591 -4.87 27.53 -4.06
C PRO A 591 -3.73 26.83 -3.31
N LEU A 592 -4.06 25.91 -2.38
CA LEU A 592 -3.07 25.13 -1.65
C LEU A 592 -2.23 24.17 -2.53
N LYS A 593 -2.65 23.82 -3.75
CA LYS A 593 -1.82 23.04 -4.69
C LYS A 593 -0.53 23.78 -5.08
N THR A 594 -0.53 25.11 -5.01
CA THR A 594 0.69 25.90 -5.23
C THR A 594 1.76 25.61 -4.17
N ILE A 595 1.37 25.37 -2.92
CA ILE A 595 2.30 24.99 -1.84
C ILE A 595 2.88 23.60 -2.11
N GLN A 596 2.06 22.65 -2.58
CA GLN A 596 2.54 21.32 -2.96
C GLN A 596 3.53 21.39 -4.13
N LEU A 597 3.26 22.24 -5.13
CA LEU A 597 4.19 22.47 -6.25
C LEU A 597 5.52 23.04 -5.76
N GLU A 598 5.50 24.03 -4.86
CA GLU A 598 6.72 24.62 -4.33
C GLU A 598 7.51 23.64 -3.46
N HIS A 599 6.84 22.76 -2.72
CA HIS A 599 7.49 21.65 -2.01
C HIS A 599 8.17 20.69 -2.98
N ILE A 600 7.48 20.27 -4.05
CA ILE A 600 8.08 19.41 -5.08
C ILE A 600 9.24 20.12 -5.78
N ASN A 601 9.14 21.43 -6.04
CA ASN A 601 10.23 22.23 -6.59
C ASN A 601 11.44 22.29 -5.65
N SER A 602 11.22 22.32 -4.33
CA SER A 602 12.33 22.28 -3.37
C SER A 602 13.09 20.95 -3.37
N ILE A 603 12.45 19.87 -3.83
CA ILE A 603 13.03 18.52 -3.89
C ILE A 603 13.70 18.25 -5.24
N PHE A 604 13.02 18.52 -6.36
CA PHE A 604 13.48 18.15 -7.70
C PHE A 604 13.97 19.34 -8.54
N GLY A 605 14.03 20.54 -7.97
CA GLY A 605 14.35 21.77 -8.68
C GLY A 605 13.12 22.43 -9.31
N GLU A 606 13.26 23.68 -9.71
CA GLU A 606 12.13 24.48 -10.22
C GLU A 606 11.77 24.09 -11.66
N GLN A 607 10.50 23.77 -11.90
CA GLN A 607 9.92 23.59 -13.23
C GLN A 607 8.59 24.34 -13.31
N ASP A 608 8.30 24.88 -14.48
CA ASP A 608 7.01 25.52 -14.74
C ASP A 608 5.99 24.45 -15.09
N ILE A 609 5.11 24.13 -14.14
CA ILE A 609 4.10 23.09 -14.23
C ILE A 609 2.72 23.74 -14.14
N GLU A 610 1.91 23.50 -15.16
CA GLU A 610 0.51 23.91 -15.13
C GLU A 610 -0.24 23.05 -14.11
N LEU A 611 -0.78 23.69 -13.07
CA LEU A 611 -1.60 23.01 -12.08
C LEU A 611 -2.98 22.73 -12.67
N LEU A 612 -3.40 21.46 -12.59
CA LEU A 612 -4.73 21.05 -13.03
C LEU A 612 -5.74 21.12 -11.86
N PRO A 613 -7.02 21.43 -12.15
CA PRO A 613 -8.10 21.28 -11.19
C PRO A 613 -8.17 19.86 -10.65
N ASP A 614 -8.68 19.69 -9.43
CA ASP A 614 -8.93 18.34 -8.92
C ASP A 614 -9.99 17.64 -9.77
N PRO A 615 -9.83 16.34 -10.07
CA PRO A 615 -10.91 15.57 -10.67
C PRO A 615 -12.17 15.70 -9.78
N ILE A 616 -13.36 15.75 -10.39
CA ILE A 616 -14.62 15.74 -9.63
C ILE A 616 -14.72 14.39 -8.94
N ILE A 617 -14.19 14.31 -7.72
CA ILE A 617 -14.33 13.16 -6.84
C ILE A 617 -15.78 13.19 -6.38
N ALA A 618 -16.64 12.42 -7.04
CA ALA A 618 -18.04 12.25 -6.62
C ALA A 618 -18.04 11.64 -5.22
N LYS A 619 -18.06 12.48 -4.16
CA LYS A 619 -18.05 12.12 -2.72
C LYS A 619 -17.73 10.64 -2.51
N LEU A 620 -16.50 10.28 -2.83
CA LEU A 620 -16.12 8.89 -2.71
C LEU A 620 -16.15 8.60 -1.20
N PRO A 621 -16.74 7.47 -0.75
CA PRO A 621 -16.52 7.03 0.62
C PRO A 621 -15.01 7.01 0.88
N GLN A 622 -14.59 7.19 2.14
CA GLN A 622 -13.22 7.41 2.65
C GLN A 622 -12.12 6.40 2.20
N ASN A 623 -12.39 5.57 1.20
CA ASN A 623 -11.62 4.44 0.69
C ASN A 623 -10.82 4.72 -0.59
N TYR A 624 -10.71 5.97 -1.06
CA TYR A 624 -9.89 6.30 -2.24
C TYR A 624 -8.51 6.86 -1.89
N GLY A 625 -7.83 6.23 -0.93
CA GLY A 625 -6.37 6.11 -0.97
C GLY A 625 -6.06 4.72 -1.52
N HIS A 626 -5.13 4.59 -2.47
CA HIS A 626 -4.70 3.34 -3.11
C HIS A 626 -4.93 2.10 -2.22
N GLN A 627 -6.10 1.46 -2.39
CA GLN A 627 -6.47 0.22 -1.72
C GLN A 627 -5.86 -0.93 -2.49
N ASN A 628 -4.55 -1.11 -2.35
CA ASN A 628 -3.77 -2.30 -2.71
C ASN A 628 -2.43 -2.04 -2.01
N VAL A 629 -2.28 -2.24 -0.69
CA VAL A 629 -1.73 -3.47 -0.08
C VAL A 629 -2.09 -3.55 1.43
N HIS A 630 -2.76 -2.54 2.00
CA HIS A 630 -3.12 -2.55 3.43
C HIS A 630 -4.59 -2.23 3.63
N SER A 631 -5.42 -3.23 3.38
CA SER A 631 -6.83 -3.20 3.75
C SER A 631 -6.94 -3.52 5.24
N TRP A 632 -7.18 -2.49 6.04
CA TRP A 632 -7.30 -2.56 7.50
C TRP A 632 -8.71 -3.05 7.88
N ASP A 633 -8.85 -4.34 8.22
CA ASP A 633 -9.97 -4.86 9.02
C ASP A 633 -9.49 -6.03 9.92
N PHE A 634 -10.06 -6.14 11.12
CA PHE A 634 -9.50 -6.85 12.27
C PHE A 634 -10.14 -8.22 12.59
N ALA A 635 -9.27 -9.12 13.09
CA ALA A 635 -9.50 -10.33 13.92
C ALA A 635 -9.92 -11.62 13.18
N GLY A 636 -9.52 -12.83 13.57
CA GLY A 636 -8.81 -13.32 14.78
C GLY A 636 -8.20 -14.72 14.56
N ASP A 637 -7.25 -15.06 15.43
CA ASP A 637 -6.64 -16.37 15.78
C ASP A 637 -6.66 -17.56 14.80
N LYS A 638 -5.54 -17.76 14.09
CA LYS A 638 -4.71 -19.00 14.08
C LYS A 638 -3.41 -18.73 13.32
N GLU A 639 -2.37 -19.47 13.66
CA GLU A 639 -0.98 -19.30 13.20
C GLU A 639 -0.86 -19.26 11.67
N SER A 640 -0.74 -18.08 11.09
CA SER A 640 -0.07 -17.85 9.80
C SER A 640 0.30 -16.37 9.69
N ALA A 641 1.56 -16.09 9.99
CA ALA A 641 2.17 -14.80 9.70
C ALA A 641 2.69 -14.83 8.26
N GLY A 642 2.32 -13.84 7.46
CA GLY A 642 2.86 -13.63 6.11
C GLY A 642 1.86 -13.93 5.00
N GLY A 643 1.13 -12.90 4.55
CA GLY A 643 0.19 -13.01 3.44
C GLY A 643 -0.63 -11.74 3.29
N ALA A 644 -0.07 -10.73 2.63
CA ALA A 644 -0.80 -9.54 2.21
C ALA A 644 -0.29 -9.10 0.84
N ALA A 645 -0.75 -9.83 -0.18
CA ALA A 645 -0.68 -9.46 -1.60
C ALA A 645 -1.67 -10.35 -2.39
N GLY A 646 -2.95 -10.00 -2.34
CA GLY A 646 -4.00 -10.55 -3.21
C GLY A 646 -4.99 -9.43 -3.54
N GLY A 647 -4.82 -8.81 -4.70
CA GLY A 647 -5.76 -7.80 -5.21
C GLY A 647 -7.05 -8.47 -5.72
N CYS A 648 -8.20 -7.85 -5.45
CA CYS A 648 -9.56 -8.37 -5.65
C CYS A 648 -9.88 -9.11 -6.99
N PRO A 649 -10.52 -10.30 -6.93
CA PRO A 649 -11.08 -10.99 -8.10
C PRO A 649 -12.40 -10.41 -8.65
N MET A 650 -13.31 -9.88 -7.80
CA MET A 650 -14.68 -9.58 -8.24
C MET A 650 -14.81 -8.34 -9.14
N MET A 651 -14.02 -7.28 -8.90
CA MET A 651 -14.10 -6.05 -9.69
C MET A 651 -13.57 -6.23 -11.12
N ALA A 652 -12.70 -7.21 -11.36
CA ALA A 652 -12.19 -7.55 -12.68
C ALA A 652 -13.25 -8.21 -13.57
N HIS A 653 -14.17 -9.00 -13.00
CA HIS A 653 -15.21 -9.74 -13.73
C HIS A 653 -16.43 -8.92 -14.13
N LEU A 654 -16.70 -7.83 -13.42
CA LEU A 654 -17.91 -7.03 -13.59
C LEU A 654 -17.70 -5.79 -14.47
N ASN A 655 -16.50 -5.58 -15.00
CA ASN A 655 -16.18 -4.41 -15.83
C ASN A 655 -15.80 -4.76 -17.29
N PRO A 656 -16.69 -5.40 -18.08
CA PRO A 656 -16.46 -5.58 -19.51
C PRO A 656 -16.68 -4.29 -20.32
N GLN A 657 -17.20 -3.21 -19.73
CA GLN A 657 -17.59 -1.99 -20.46
C GLN A 657 -16.49 -0.91 -20.54
N LEU A 658 -15.29 -1.14 -19.99
CA LEU A 658 -14.16 -0.21 -20.05
C LEU A 658 -12.99 -0.70 -20.93
N LYS A 659 -13.14 -1.87 -21.59
CA LYS A 659 -12.12 -2.40 -22.53
C LYS A 659 -12.30 -1.95 -23.98
N ASP A 660 -13.42 -1.31 -24.33
CA ASP A 660 -13.71 -0.90 -25.72
C ASP A 660 -13.44 0.58 -26.02
N GLU A 661 -12.92 1.37 -25.07
CA GLU A 661 -12.39 2.71 -25.34
C GLU A 661 -11.11 2.93 -24.52
N LEU A 662 -9.97 2.48 -25.07
CA LEU A 662 -8.64 3.12 -25.04
C LEU A 662 -7.59 2.26 -25.76
#